data_AF-A0A1K1T6H1-F1
#
_entry.id   AF-A0A1K1T6H1-F1
#
_cell.length_a   1.000
_cell.length_b   1.000
_cell.length_c   1.000
_cell.angle_alpha   90.00
_cell.angle_beta   90.00
_cell.angle_gamma   90.00
#
_symmetry.space_group_name_H-M   'P 1'
#
loop_
_entity.id
_entity.type
_entity.pdbx_description
1 polymer ?
#
loop_
_entity_poly.entity_id
_entity_poly.type
_entity_poly.pdbx_seq_one_letter_code
_entity_poly.pdbx_strand_id
1 'polypeptide(L)'
;MPLLPAVVPLTTEKRAERVPARLARNVAPLFGVPFAEGPFGEISWLCDFTRITVSEIARGAPSPTRAEAAETREQAADGGWFLYGRAVVARSLPNEIVNATTNRFGPNTKAAVVLTAANVLLEPATAAVETALSLIQGPDGELPTAVRIAVWATCLVEVFRSQPALVAAAAKARAIQRESLDGPRFPRAARLRDMPAARCEIGDTDVRPEPATHPRDLNVFDRTVARLRLPGAVVEPTGIDLDDDDAWTSPGRDLADELVDRLIRLLTDASEPDGTGYVWISERAPGQVVAEALLPASGLVADLLEYWSSVHGDVTEPRGTLPLRLPSPTEFAGLPQQARRAIVLGVLGVARWLRSRAGSPELPLSHFLAVLDAVDTLISAGLPDTDPAAAVVRARLAVLRVTVLRHDRANSLAEPLGALIARTEHCLTLLTDGILDRGAAADVLSAACVELNAVRWTNAEDAGSGLPAPAELDELVRRYWAGFGEILELDLASLDGDDSRGVGHHLHNYAAFLGSHQENVGDLTEAVRLFRTTVIPSRQRLHRRTGAFGPLGRTYYVATGATTKLAETALAEGRTEEASGWAALGFEWISRVLEHREFDRLQDGSGDQAGLFALRAAAALVLALELDVPGTGPRELGRLQRVLATIDRWQANTTRGRAENYVRHQEVELVRKRAAELMATR
;
A
#
# COMPACT_ATOMS: atom_id res chain seq x y z
N MET A 1 17.69 2.73 2.92
CA MET A 1 17.15 4.07 2.57
C MET A 1 15.74 3.95 2.00
N PRO A 2 14.81 4.85 2.36
CA PRO A 2 13.46 4.91 1.78
C PRO A 2 13.44 5.44 0.33
N LEU A 3 12.32 5.24 -0.38
CA LEU A 3 12.19 5.59 -1.80
C LEU A 3 11.99 7.10 -2.00
N LEU A 4 11.02 7.70 -1.30
CA LEU A 4 10.75 9.14 -1.30
C LEU A 4 10.87 9.70 0.12
N PRO A 5 12.11 9.77 0.66
CA PRO A 5 12.33 10.13 2.06
C PRO A 5 12.08 11.62 2.33
N ALA A 6 11.63 11.92 3.54
CA ALA A 6 11.80 13.23 4.15
C ALA A 6 13.29 13.60 4.22
N VAL A 7 13.61 14.88 3.99
CA VAL A 7 14.99 15.39 4.01
C VAL A 7 15.11 16.47 5.05
N VAL A 8 16.05 16.29 5.99
CA VAL A 8 16.33 17.31 6.99
C VAL A 8 17.10 18.46 6.34
N PRO A 9 16.63 19.72 6.43
CA PRO A 9 17.31 20.84 5.80
C PRO A 9 18.66 21.13 6.47
N LEU A 10 19.63 21.52 5.64
CA LEU A 10 20.88 22.12 6.11
C LEU A 10 20.60 23.45 6.80
N THR A 11 21.56 23.92 7.60
CA THR A 11 21.46 25.22 8.28
C THR A 11 21.32 26.34 7.25
N THR A 12 20.19 27.07 7.27
CA THR A 12 19.88 28.10 6.28
C THR A 12 20.39 29.48 6.68
N GLU A 13 20.99 30.20 5.73
CA GLU A 13 21.47 31.57 5.97
C GLU A 13 20.35 32.62 5.88
N LYS A 14 19.31 32.38 5.07
CA LYS A 14 18.19 33.32 4.85
C LYS A 14 17.30 33.45 6.07
N ARG A 15 17.13 34.68 6.59
CA ARG A 15 16.43 34.97 7.86
C ARG A 15 14.98 34.46 7.91
N ALA A 16 14.24 34.52 6.79
CA ALA A 16 12.84 34.07 6.73
C ALA A 16 12.70 32.53 6.79
N GLU A 17 13.66 31.79 6.27
CA GLU A 17 13.65 30.31 6.21
C GLU A 17 14.25 29.65 7.45
N ARG A 18 14.94 30.43 8.31
CA ARG A 18 15.64 29.93 9.50
C ARG A 18 14.72 29.25 10.51
N VAL A 19 13.54 29.81 10.79
CA VAL A 19 12.64 29.25 11.82
C VAL A 19 11.98 27.94 11.34
N PRO A 20 11.37 27.87 10.14
CA PRO A 20 10.85 26.61 9.61
C PRO A 20 11.92 25.51 9.49
N ALA A 21 13.14 25.84 9.04
CA ALA A 21 14.23 24.87 8.95
C ALA A 21 14.68 24.35 10.33
N ARG A 22 14.74 25.22 11.35
CA ARG A 22 15.01 24.80 12.73
C ARG A 22 13.92 23.91 13.30
N LEU A 23 12.64 24.24 13.04
CA LEU A 23 11.51 23.39 13.42
C LEU A 23 11.62 22.01 12.77
N ALA A 24 11.92 21.95 11.47
CA ALA A 24 12.15 20.69 10.75
C ALA A 24 13.27 19.84 11.37
N ARG A 25 14.40 20.45 11.73
CA ARG A 25 15.54 19.76 12.38
C ARG A 25 15.18 19.21 13.78
N ASN A 26 14.28 19.86 14.50
CA ASN A 26 13.84 19.38 15.81
C ASN A 26 12.72 18.34 15.70
N VAL A 27 11.81 18.47 14.74
CA VAL A 27 10.69 17.54 14.50
C VAL A 27 11.15 16.23 13.87
N ALA A 28 12.14 16.26 12.98
CA ALA A 28 12.67 15.06 12.33
C ALA A 28 13.00 13.92 13.31
N PRO A 29 13.89 14.09 14.31
CA PRO A 29 14.24 13.02 15.23
C PRO A 29 13.07 12.59 16.12
N LEU A 30 12.09 13.45 16.40
CA LEU A 30 10.92 13.12 17.22
C LEU A 30 9.94 12.14 16.55
N PHE A 31 10.00 12.03 15.22
CA PHE A 31 9.14 11.14 14.42
C PHE A 31 9.97 10.16 13.58
N GLY A 32 11.15 9.79 14.05
CA GLY A 32 11.95 8.71 13.47
C GLY A 32 12.57 9.02 12.11
N VAL A 33 12.69 10.29 11.72
CA VAL A 33 13.40 10.67 10.49
C VAL A 33 14.91 10.59 10.75
N PRO A 34 15.67 9.78 9.99
CA PRO A 34 17.11 9.67 10.18
C PRO A 34 17.82 11.03 10.02
N PHE A 35 18.65 11.38 11.00
CA PHE A 35 19.40 12.63 11.00
C PHE A 35 20.79 12.45 11.63
N ALA A 36 21.76 11.99 10.82
CA ALA A 36 23.09 11.66 11.32
C ALA A 36 23.83 12.86 11.94
N GLU A 37 23.66 14.05 11.37
CA GLU A 37 24.23 15.31 11.87
C GLU A 37 23.33 15.99 12.92
N GLY A 38 22.49 15.21 13.59
CA GLY A 38 21.54 15.68 14.59
C GLY A 38 22.20 16.23 15.85
N PRO A 39 21.51 17.12 16.60
CA PRO A 39 22.03 17.62 17.88
C PRO A 39 22.27 16.53 18.93
N PHE A 40 21.64 15.37 18.73
CA PHE A 40 21.74 14.18 19.59
C PHE A 40 22.39 13.01 18.86
N GLY A 41 23.21 13.28 17.83
CA GLY A 41 23.72 12.25 16.92
C GLY A 41 22.59 11.56 16.16
N GLU A 42 22.71 10.24 15.97
CA GLU A 42 21.73 9.41 15.23
C GLU A 42 20.47 9.05 16.03
N ILE A 43 20.34 9.52 17.28
CA ILE A 43 19.22 9.19 18.15
C ILE A 43 17.91 9.74 17.56
N SER A 44 16.89 8.88 17.55
CA SER A 44 15.53 9.25 17.16
C SER A 44 14.49 8.59 18.06
N TRP A 45 13.29 9.15 18.03
CA TRP A 45 12.12 8.75 18.81
C TRP A 45 10.90 8.63 17.89
N LEU A 46 9.86 7.99 18.42
CA LEU A 46 8.53 7.96 17.82
C LEU A 46 7.54 8.53 18.84
N CYS A 47 7.49 9.84 18.89
CA CYS A 47 6.60 10.55 19.80
C CYS A 47 5.16 10.49 19.28
N ASP A 48 4.22 10.21 20.18
CA ASP A 48 2.80 10.36 19.89
C ASP A 48 2.45 11.85 19.82
N PHE A 49 1.99 12.31 18.64
CA PHE A 49 1.55 13.68 18.42
C PHE A 49 0.52 14.18 19.45
N THR A 50 -0.34 13.29 19.97
CA THR A 50 -1.35 13.67 20.96
C THR A 50 -0.73 13.99 22.32
N ARG A 51 0.40 13.36 22.66
CA ARG A 51 1.08 13.46 23.95
C ARG A 51 2.26 14.43 23.95
N ILE A 52 2.94 14.60 22.81
CA ILE A 52 4.07 15.50 22.72
C ILE A 52 3.66 16.95 22.99
N THR A 53 4.52 17.66 23.71
CA THR A 53 4.35 19.07 24.08
C THR A 53 5.05 20.01 23.11
N VAL A 54 4.63 21.29 23.07
CA VAL A 54 5.32 22.33 22.28
C VAL A 54 6.77 22.49 22.73
N SER A 55 7.05 22.35 24.03
CA SER A 55 8.42 22.43 24.58
C SER A 55 9.32 21.30 24.09
N GLU A 56 8.80 20.07 24.00
CA GLU A 56 9.55 18.93 23.45
C GLU A 56 9.83 19.11 21.96
N ILE A 57 8.86 19.62 21.20
CA ILE A 57 9.04 19.99 19.80
C ILE A 57 10.10 21.09 19.65
N ALA A 58 10.05 22.12 20.50
CA ALA A 58 11.01 23.22 20.48
C ALA A 58 12.44 22.78 20.84
N ARG A 59 12.59 21.72 21.64
CA ARG A 59 13.87 21.10 22.02
C ARG A 59 14.36 20.04 21.04
N GLY A 60 13.46 19.42 20.29
CA GLY A 60 13.76 18.30 19.39
C GLY A 60 14.02 16.98 20.09
N ALA A 61 13.61 16.84 21.35
CA ALA A 61 13.75 15.61 22.14
C ALA A 61 12.67 15.49 23.23
N PRO A 62 12.29 14.27 23.64
CA PRO A 62 11.38 14.06 24.78
C PRO A 62 11.96 14.60 26.09
N SER A 63 11.07 15.09 26.95
CA SER A 63 11.44 15.61 28.27
C SER A 63 11.26 14.52 29.34
N PRO A 64 12.08 14.54 30.40
CA PRO A 64 11.86 13.66 31.54
C PRO A 64 10.53 13.99 32.23
N THR A 65 9.89 12.99 32.82
CA THR A 65 8.75 13.21 33.71
C THR A 65 9.17 14.03 34.93
N ARG A 66 8.20 14.57 35.69
CA ARG A 66 8.49 15.39 36.88
C ARG A 66 9.31 14.63 37.95
N ALA A 67 9.07 13.33 38.09
CA ALA A 67 9.81 12.49 39.04
C ALA A 67 11.27 12.33 38.58
N GLU A 68 11.48 11.93 37.33
CA GLU A 68 12.81 11.76 36.72
C GLU A 68 13.60 13.08 36.70
N ALA A 69 12.94 14.21 36.45
CA ALA A 69 13.55 15.53 36.50
C ALA A 69 13.98 15.95 37.91
N ALA A 70 13.33 15.43 38.96
CA ALA A 70 13.75 15.66 40.34
C ALA A 70 14.99 14.84 40.70
N GLU A 71 15.07 13.59 40.21
CA GLU A 71 16.20 12.68 40.40
C GLU A 71 17.46 13.14 39.67
N THR A 72 17.29 13.72 38.47
CA THR A 72 18.40 14.10 37.57
C THR A 72 18.83 15.56 37.69
N ARG A 73 18.21 16.33 38.61
CA ARG A 73 18.40 17.79 38.72
C ARG A 73 19.85 18.18 38.97
N GLU A 74 20.55 17.45 39.82
CA GLU A 74 21.95 17.74 40.18
C GLU A 74 22.92 17.36 39.05
N GLN A 75 22.63 16.30 38.29
CA GLN A 75 23.44 15.83 37.17
C GLN A 75 23.35 16.75 35.94
N ALA A 76 22.25 17.49 35.78
CA ALA A 76 22.08 18.46 34.69
C ALA A 76 22.93 19.74 34.83
N ALA A 77 23.64 19.91 35.96
CA ALA A 77 24.37 21.13 36.29
C ALA A 77 25.67 21.33 35.50
N ASP A 78 26.27 20.25 34.98
CA ASP A 78 27.60 20.25 34.35
C ASP A 78 27.66 20.78 32.91
N GLY A 79 26.60 21.43 32.43
CA GLY A 79 26.57 22.15 31.15
C GLY A 79 26.45 21.28 29.88
N GLY A 80 26.45 19.96 30.02
CA GLY A 80 26.14 19.00 28.96
C GLY A 80 24.67 18.55 28.95
N TRP A 81 24.33 17.72 27.97
CA TRP A 81 23.10 16.93 27.96
C TRP A 81 23.43 15.44 28.12
N PHE A 82 22.51 14.66 28.67
CA PHE A 82 22.62 13.21 28.74
C PHE A 82 21.24 12.55 28.61
N LEU A 83 21.24 11.24 28.36
CA LEU A 83 20.02 10.44 28.33
C LEU A 83 19.70 9.88 29.72
N TYR A 84 18.47 10.09 30.18
CA TYR A 84 17.90 9.36 31.31
C TYR A 84 16.71 8.54 30.80
N GLY A 85 16.89 7.21 30.74
CA GLY A 85 16.00 6.35 29.98
C GLY A 85 15.99 6.75 28.50
N ARG A 86 14.83 7.23 28.03
CA ARG A 86 14.64 7.74 26.64
C ARG A 86 14.50 9.26 26.56
N ALA A 87 14.55 9.96 27.69
CA ALA A 87 14.43 11.42 27.74
C ALA A 87 15.80 12.11 27.72
N VAL A 88 15.84 13.33 27.18
CA VAL A 88 17.06 14.15 27.17
C VAL A 88 17.02 15.15 28.33
N VAL A 89 17.98 15.02 29.23
CA VAL A 89 18.16 15.91 30.39
C VAL A 89 19.28 16.90 30.08
N ALA A 90 19.00 18.20 30.22
CA ALA A 90 19.96 19.28 30.03
C ALA A 90 19.45 20.59 30.64
N ARG A 91 20.37 21.49 31.00
CA ARG A 91 20.05 22.87 31.37
C ARG A 91 19.69 23.73 30.14
N SER A 92 20.32 23.47 29.00
CA SER A 92 20.03 24.10 27.70
C SER A 92 20.45 23.16 26.58
N LEU A 93 19.70 23.14 25.47
CA LEU A 93 19.99 22.27 24.33
C LEU A 93 20.53 23.05 23.10
N PRO A 94 21.43 22.45 22.30
CA PRO A 94 22.10 23.14 21.19
C PRO A 94 21.17 23.79 20.16
N ASN A 95 19.98 23.23 19.94
CA ASN A 95 19.02 23.67 18.92
C ASN A 95 17.69 24.18 19.51
N GLU A 96 17.62 24.40 20.82
CA GLU A 96 16.39 24.80 21.50
C GLU A 96 15.80 26.09 20.92
N ILE A 97 14.52 26.05 20.56
CA ILE A 97 13.78 27.20 20.05
C ILE A 97 13.07 27.85 21.24
N VAL A 98 13.27 29.15 21.41
CA VAL A 98 12.62 29.91 22.50
C VAL A 98 11.10 29.89 22.31
N ASN A 99 10.34 29.65 23.38
CA ASN A 99 8.87 29.58 23.36
C ASN A 99 8.20 30.81 22.71
N ALA A 100 8.78 32.01 22.86
CA ALA A 100 8.27 33.21 22.22
C ALA A 100 8.29 33.15 20.68
N THR A 101 9.15 32.31 20.10
CA THR A 101 9.21 32.07 18.65
C THR A 101 8.15 31.06 18.21
N THR A 102 7.94 29.98 18.96
CA THR A 102 6.90 28.99 18.65
C THR A 102 5.49 29.55 18.85
N ASN A 103 5.26 30.41 19.84
CA ASN A 103 3.96 31.01 20.11
C ASN A 103 3.45 31.97 19.02
N ARG A 104 4.28 32.29 18.02
CA ARG A 104 3.84 33.02 16.83
C ARG A 104 3.05 32.14 15.85
N PHE A 105 3.19 30.83 15.98
CA PHE A 105 2.47 29.86 15.18
C PHE A 105 1.12 29.57 15.83
N GLY A 106 0.05 29.59 15.04
CA GLY A 106 -1.30 29.50 15.58
C GLY A 106 -2.36 29.21 14.51
N PRO A 107 -3.64 29.16 14.90
CA PRO A 107 -4.18 29.35 16.26
C PRO A 107 -3.85 28.20 17.23
N ASN A 108 -3.60 26.98 16.73
CA ASN A 108 -3.08 25.87 17.54
C ASN A 108 -1.56 25.74 17.35
N THR A 109 -0.77 26.26 18.29
CA THR A 109 0.69 26.30 18.16
C THR A 109 1.32 24.94 17.88
N LYS A 110 0.92 23.88 18.60
CA LYS A 110 1.47 22.52 18.42
C LYS A 110 1.26 22.01 17.00
N ALA A 111 0.03 22.10 16.50
CA ALA A 111 -0.29 21.65 15.16
C ALA A 111 0.43 22.50 14.10
N ALA A 112 0.46 23.83 14.26
CA ALA A 112 1.11 24.73 13.32
C ALA A 112 2.62 24.48 13.21
N VAL A 113 3.34 24.29 14.33
CA VAL A 113 4.78 24.03 14.28
C VAL A 113 5.11 22.66 13.66
N VAL A 114 4.33 21.62 13.97
CA VAL A 114 4.53 20.28 13.37
C VAL A 114 4.24 20.31 11.88
N LEU A 115 3.14 20.95 11.46
CA LEU A 115 2.78 21.05 10.05
C LEU A 115 3.79 21.86 9.24
N THR A 116 4.27 22.98 9.80
CA THR A 116 5.36 23.78 9.19
C THR A 116 6.61 22.93 8.99
N ALA A 117 7.04 22.21 10.04
CA ALA A 117 8.21 21.36 9.98
C ALA A 117 8.05 20.22 8.97
N ALA A 118 6.90 19.55 8.96
CA ALA A 118 6.60 18.47 8.02
C ALA A 118 6.63 18.95 6.57
N ASN A 119 6.06 20.12 6.27
CA ASN A 119 6.10 20.71 4.93
C ASN A 119 7.53 20.97 4.47
N VAL A 120 8.40 21.48 5.36
CA VAL A 120 9.83 21.67 5.04
C VAL A 120 10.53 20.33 4.81
N LEU A 121 10.30 19.34 5.67
CA LEU A 121 10.91 18.01 5.57
C LEU A 121 10.48 17.28 4.29
N LEU A 122 9.24 17.49 3.84
CA LEU A 122 8.66 16.82 2.68
C LEU A 122 8.72 17.64 1.40
N GLU A 123 9.27 18.86 1.40
CA GLU A 123 9.32 19.72 0.20
C GLU A 123 10.02 19.02 -0.99
N PRO A 124 11.14 18.28 -0.82
CA PRO A 124 11.74 17.55 -1.94
C PRO A 124 10.81 16.48 -2.54
N ALA A 125 10.01 15.81 -1.71
CA ALA A 125 9.02 14.84 -2.17
C ALA A 125 7.85 15.54 -2.87
N THR A 126 7.34 16.64 -2.31
CA THR A 126 6.31 17.49 -2.93
C THR A 126 6.72 17.92 -4.34
N ALA A 127 7.91 18.49 -4.49
CA ALA A 127 8.43 18.93 -5.79
C ALA A 127 8.63 17.77 -6.78
N ALA A 128 9.09 16.61 -6.29
CA ALA A 128 9.25 15.41 -7.10
C ALA A 128 7.90 14.88 -7.64
N VAL A 129 6.85 14.88 -6.80
CA VAL A 129 5.50 14.46 -7.20
C VAL A 129 4.89 15.43 -8.20
N GLU A 130 5.03 16.75 -7.99
CA GLU A 130 4.58 17.75 -8.98
C GLU A 130 5.28 17.57 -10.33
N THR A 131 6.58 17.27 -10.31
CA THR A 131 7.36 16.99 -11.52
C THR A 131 6.86 15.73 -12.23
N ALA A 132 6.62 14.64 -11.49
CA ALA A 132 6.10 13.40 -12.05
C ALA A 132 4.71 13.60 -12.69
N LEU A 133 3.80 14.29 -12.02
CA LEU A 133 2.47 14.59 -12.56
C LEU A 133 2.50 15.48 -13.80
N SER A 134 3.53 16.33 -13.93
CA SER A 134 3.69 17.21 -15.09
C SER A 134 4.29 16.49 -16.31
N LEU A 135 5.18 15.52 -16.09
CA LEU A 135 5.93 14.84 -17.15
C LEU A 135 5.32 13.52 -17.62
N ILE A 136 4.50 12.86 -16.79
CA ILE A 136 3.77 11.65 -17.19
C ILE A 136 2.47 12.09 -17.89
N GLN A 137 2.44 12.01 -19.22
CA GLN A 137 1.35 12.55 -20.04
C GLN A 137 0.70 11.51 -20.94
N GLY A 138 -0.51 11.81 -21.44
CA GLY A 138 -1.14 11.09 -22.54
C GLY A 138 -0.59 11.56 -23.91
N PRO A 139 -1.02 10.93 -25.02
CA PRO A 139 -0.59 11.29 -26.36
C PRO A 139 -1.05 12.70 -26.74
N ASP A 140 -2.27 13.08 -26.31
CA ASP A 140 -2.90 14.38 -26.56
C ASP A 140 -2.56 15.41 -25.46
N GLY A 141 -1.56 15.12 -24.63
CA GLY A 141 -1.07 16.00 -23.57
C GLY A 141 -1.67 15.76 -22.19
N GLU A 142 -2.85 15.13 -22.08
CA GLU A 142 -3.46 14.81 -20.78
C GLU A 142 -3.77 13.31 -20.62
N LEU A 143 -3.43 12.76 -19.45
CA LEU A 143 -3.86 11.43 -19.03
C LEU A 143 -5.31 11.46 -18.53
N PRO A 144 -6.07 10.35 -18.64
CA PRO A 144 -7.37 10.25 -17.98
C PRO A 144 -7.24 10.48 -16.46
N THR A 145 -8.27 11.08 -15.86
CA THR A 145 -8.29 11.44 -14.44
C THR A 145 -7.95 10.26 -13.53
N ALA A 146 -8.50 9.07 -13.80
CA ALA A 146 -8.21 7.86 -13.03
C ALA A 146 -6.71 7.49 -13.07
N VAL A 147 -6.04 7.66 -14.21
CA VAL A 147 -4.60 7.39 -14.34
C VAL A 147 -3.79 8.44 -13.60
N ARG A 148 -4.18 9.72 -13.65
CA ARG A 148 -3.54 10.80 -12.87
C ARG A 148 -3.66 10.56 -11.37
N ILE A 149 -4.85 10.16 -10.90
CA ILE A 149 -5.07 9.75 -9.50
C ILE A 149 -4.19 8.55 -9.15
N ALA A 150 -4.07 7.55 -10.03
CA ALA A 150 -3.21 6.39 -9.78
C ALA A 150 -1.73 6.76 -9.63
N VAL A 151 -1.21 7.64 -10.49
CA VAL A 151 0.16 8.18 -10.40
C VAL A 151 0.36 8.89 -9.07
N TRP A 152 -0.52 9.84 -8.74
CA TRP A 152 -0.46 10.64 -7.52
C TRP A 152 -0.54 9.79 -6.26
N ALA A 153 -1.56 8.94 -6.14
CA ALA A 153 -1.76 8.10 -4.98
C ALA A 153 -0.61 7.09 -4.80
N THR A 154 -0.06 6.53 -5.88
CA THR A 154 1.11 5.64 -5.80
C THR A 154 2.30 6.37 -5.19
N CYS A 155 2.62 7.58 -5.65
CA CYS A 155 3.72 8.35 -5.09
C CYS A 155 3.48 8.71 -3.61
N LEU A 156 2.25 9.10 -3.24
CA LEU A 156 1.94 9.48 -1.86
C LEU A 156 1.91 8.31 -0.89
N VAL A 157 1.52 7.11 -1.34
CA VAL A 157 1.70 5.89 -0.55
C VAL A 157 3.18 5.66 -0.26
N GLU A 158 4.08 5.91 -1.22
CA GLU A 158 5.53 5.76 -1.00
C GLU A 158 6.12 6.84 -0.09
N VAL A 159 5.60 8.07 -0.13
CA VAL A 159 5.94 9.12 0.85
C VAL A 159 5.52 8.69 2.25
N PHE A 160 4.28 8.22 2.42
CA PHE A 160 3.80 7.71 3.70
C PHE A 160 4.63 6.53 4.19
N ARG A 161 4.87 5.53 3.34
CA ARG A 161 5.64 4.33 3.68
C ARG A 161 7.06 4.66 4.10
N SER A 162 7.64 5.71 3.50
CA SER A 162 8.99 6.16 3.84
C SER A 162 9.05 6.77 5.25
N GLN A 163 8.02 7.50 5.69
CA GLN A 163 7.97 8.18 7.00
C GLN A 163 6.56 8.15 7.63
N PRO A 164 6.06 6.98 8.05
CA PRO A 164 4.66 6.83 8.46
C PRO A 164 4.32 7.67 9.70
N ALA A 165 5.22 7.73 10.68
CA ALA A 165 5.01 8.52 11.91
C ALA A 165 4.95 10.03 11.64
N LEU A 166 5.86 10.56 10.80
CA LEU A 166 5.86 11.98 10.43
C LEU A 166 4.58 12.34 9.66
N VAL A 167 4.21 11.55 8.65
CA VAL A 167 3.04 11.83 7.82
C VAL A 167 1.75 11.71 8.63
N ALA A 168 1.62 10.70 9.51
CA ALA A 168 0.47 10.57 10.40
C ALA A 168 0.35 11.75 11.38
N ALA A 169 1.47 12.21 11.96
CA ALA A 169 1.48 13.40 12.81
C ALA A 169 1.11 14.67 12.04
N ALA A 170 1.65 14.84 10.82
CA ALA A 170 1.36 15.96 9.95
C ALA A 170 -0.10 15.98 9.48
N ALA A 171 -0.68 14.82 9.16
CA ALA A 171 -2.09 14.69 8.80
C ALA A 171 -3.02 15.10 9.95
N LYS A 172 -2.72 14.68 11.19
CA LYS A 172 -3.43 15.13 12.39
C LYS A 172 -3.27 16.64 12.60
N ALA A 173 -2.06 17.16 12.42
CA ALA A 173 -1.78 18.59 12.53
C ALA A 173 -2.55 19.41 11.49
N ARG A 174 -2.61 18.94 10.23
CA ARG A 174 -3.43 19.52 9.15
C ARG A 174 -4.91 19.57 9.53
N ALA A 175 -5.48 18.47 10.02
CA ALA A 175 -6.88 18.42 10.42
C ALA A 175 -7.20 19.47 11.51
N ILE A 176 -6.37 19.54 12.57
CA ILE A 176 -6.52 20.53 13.64
C ILE A 176 -6.37 21.96 13.12
N GLN A 177 -5.39 22.22 12.25
CA GLN A 177 -5.18 23.56 11.68
C GLN A 177 -6.34 23.99 10.81
N ARG A 178 -6.83 23.14 9.90
CA ARG A 178 -7.99 23.44 9.07
C ARG A 178 -9.21 23.77 9.92
N GLU A 179 -9.54 22.91 10.90
CA GLU A 179 -10.65 23.15 11.83
C GLU A 179 -10.48 24.45 12.62
N SER A 180 -9.26 24.76 13.06
CA SER A 180 -9.03 25.96 13.87
C SER A 180 -8.97 27.26 13.06
N LEU A 181 -8.61 27.19 11.78
CA LEU A 181 -8.53 28.33 10.85
C LEU A 181 -9.87 28.61 10.17
N ASP A 182 -10.75 27.61 10.06
CA ASP A 182 -12.10 27.76 9.53
C ASP A 182 -13.07 28.23 10.62
N GLY A 183 -13.19 29.55 10.76
CA GLY A 183 -14.23 30.14 11.61
C GLY A 183 -15.65 29.82 11.09
N PRO A 184 -16.65 29.71 11.98
CA PRO A 184 -18.04 29.53 11.57
C PRO A 184 -18.48 30.69 10.67
N ARG A 185 -19.19 30.38 9.58
CA ARG A 185 -19.72 31.39 8.65
C ARG A 185 -21.22 31.49 8.80
N PHE A 186 -21.67 32.47 9.55
CA PHE A 186 -23.10 32.79 9.65
C PHE A 186 -23.45 33.95 8.72
N PRO A 187 -24.53 33.85 7.93
CA PRO A 187 -24.97 34.98 7.11
C PRO A 187 -25.34 36.15 8.03
N ARG A 188 -24.72 37.32 7.83
CA ARG A 188 -25.10 38.53 8.55
C ARG A 188 -26.46 38.99 8.03
N ALA A 189 -27.38 39.27 8.96
CA ALA A 189 -28.67 39.86 8.61
C ALA A 189 -28.46 41.18 7.83
N ALA A 190 -29.34 41.48 6.87
CA ALA A 190 -29.18 42.66 5.99
C ALA A 190 -28.92 43.97 6.75
N ARG A 191 -29.57 44.16 7.91
CA ARG A 191 -29.39 45.34 8.78
C ARG A 191 -28.01 45.46 9.46
N LEU A 192 -27.24 44.38 9.47
CA LEU A 192 -25.90 44.31 10.06
C LEU A 192 -24.79 44.27 9.00
N ARG A 193 -25.17 44.24 7.71
CA ARG A 193 -24.21 44.06 6.60
C ARG A 193 -23.18 45.18 6.55
N ASP A 194 -23.64 46.41 6.71
CA ASP A 194 -22.79 47.61 6.64
C ASP A 194 -22.19 48.00 8.00
N MET A 195 -22.45 47.23 9.06
CA MET A 195 -21.84 47.48 10.37
C MET A 195 -20.45 46.85 10.41
N PRO A 196 -19.39 47.61 10.79
CA PRO A 196 -18.05 47.04 10.93
C PRO A 196 -18.08 45.92 11.97
N ALA A 197 -17.54 44.76 11.63
CA ALA A 197 -17.35 43.66 12.57
C ALA A 197 -16.07 43.91 13.36
N ALA A 198 -16.05 43.57 14.65
CA ALA A 198 -14.79 43.53 15.38
C ALA A 198 -13.96 42.31 14.93
N ARG A 199 -12.63 42.38 15.07
CA ARG A 199 -11.69 41.33 14.61
C ARG A 199 -12.03 39.89 15.03
N CYS A 200 -12.69 39.73 16.17
CA CYS A 200 -13.04 38.43 16.74
C CYS A 200 -14.51 38.05 16.54
N GLU A 201 -15.29 38.87 15.84
CA GLU A 201 -16.69 38.60 15.56
C GLU A 201 -16.85 37.68 14.36
N ILE A 202 -17.89 36.86 14.42
CA ILE A 202 -18.21 35.92 13.36
C ILE A 202 -18.67 36.69 12.13
N GLY A 203 -18.00 36.46 11.00
CA GLY A 203 -18.26 37.14 9.73
C GLY A 203 -17.34 38.33 9.44
N ASP A 204 -16.30 38.56 10.24
CA ASP A 204 -15.16 39.38 9.84
C ASP A 204 -14.27 38.60 8.87
N THR A 205 -14.18 39.07 7.61
CA THR A 205 -13.49 38.38 6.50
C THR A 205 -12.12 38.96 6.18
N ASP A 206 -11.72 40.06 6.83
CA ASP A 206 -10.54 40.85 6.44
C ASP A 206 -9.20 40.29 6.91
N VAL A 207 -9.19 39.31 7.83
CA VAL A 207 -7.94 38.72 8.33
C VAL A 207 -7.63 37.41 7.61
N ARG A 208 -6.91 37.49 6.49
CA ARG A 208 -6.27 36.30 5.90
C ARG A 208 -5.04 35.91 6.75
N PRO A 209 -5.04 34.75 7.40
CA PRO A 209 -3.91 34.32 8.22
C PRO A 209 -2.66 34.10 7.35
N GLU A 210 -1.49 34.54 7.84
CA GLU A 210 -0.23 34.41 7.11
C GLU A 210 0.20 32.92 7.02
N PRO A 211 0.35 32.33 5.82
CA PRO A 211 0.61 30.88 5.68
C PRO A 211 1.89 30.39 6.37
N ALA A 212 2.89 31.27 6.50
CA ALA A 212 4.17 30.94 7.13
C ALA A 212 4.05 30.67 8.64
N THR A 213 3.07 31.29 9.31
CA THR A 213 2.82 31.17 10.75
C THR A 213 1.52 30.43 11.07
N HIS A 214 0.62 30.33 10.08
CA HIS A 214 -0.68 29.68 10.17
C HIS A 214 -0.83 28.67 9.03
N PRO A 215 0.01 27.61 9.00
CA PRO A 215 -0.06 26.62 7.95
C PRO A 215 -1.39 25.88 8.03
N ARG A 216 -2.09 25.81 6.89
CA ARG A 216 -3.36 25.10 6.77
C ARG A 216 -3.18 23.69 6.20
N ASP A 217 -2.28 23.58 5.24
CA ASP A 217 -2.21 22.43 4.32
C ASP A 217 -0.93 21.61 4.53
N LEU A 218 -1.05 20.31 4.27
CA LEU A 218 0.08 19.40 4.13
C LEU A 218 0.45 19.36 2.64
N ASN A 219 1.45 20.15 2.25
CA ASN A 219 1.77 20.46 0.86
C ASN A 219 1.90 19.22 -0.01
N VAL A 220 2.52 18.14 0.49
CA VAL A 220 2.73 16.93 -0.31
C VAL A 220 1.42 16.32 -0.79
N PHE A 221 0.30 16.51 -0.07
CA PHE A 221 -1.05 16.10 -0.52
C PHE A 221 -1.79 17.26 -1.19
N ASP A 222 -1.94 18.38 -0.50
CA ASP A 222 -2.86 19.46 -0.88
C ASP A 222 -2.36 20.28 -2.08
N ARG A 223 -1.04 20.50 -2.18
CA ARG A 223 -0.46 21.21 -3.33
C ARG A 223 -0.37 20.31 -4.56
N THR A 224 -0.12 19.01 -4.36
CA THR A 224 0.05 18.06 -5.47
C THR A 224 -1.29 17.63 -6.07
N VAL A 225 -2.38 17.55 -5.28
CA VAL A 225 -3.71 17.20 -5.81
C VAL A 225 -4.22 18.26 -6.80
N ALA A 226 -3.85 19.53 -6.63
CA ALA A 226 -4.18 20.60 -7.58
C ALA A 226 -3.61 20.34 -8.99
N ARG A 227 -2.55 19.52 -9.10
CA ARG A 227 -1.95 19.12 -10.39
C ARG A 227 -2.78 18.06 -11.14
N LEU A 228 -3.77 17.44 -10.50
CA LEU A 228 -4.63 16.45 -11.15
C LEU A 228 -5.64 17.06 -12.11
N ARG A 229 -5.86 18.38 -12.06
CA ARG A 229 -6.83 19.12 -12.89
C ARG A 229 -8.18 18.40 -12.91
N LEU A 230 -8.74 18.17 -11.73
CA LEU A 230 -10.00 17.43 -11.58
C LEU A 230 -11.14 18.19 -12.29
N PRO A 231 -12.10 17.50 -12.94
CA PRO A 231 -13.22 18.17 -13.61
C PRO A 231 -13.98 19.07 -12.63
N GLY A 232 -14.25 20.33 -13.01
CA GLY A 232 -14.92 21.30 -12.13
C GLY A 232 -14.01 22.04 -11.14
N ALA A 233 -12.70 21.71 -11.08
CA ALA A 233 -11.72 22.52 -10.36
C ALA A 233 -11.41 23.81 -11.12
N VAL A 234 -11.82 24.94 -10.54
CA VAL A 234 -11.32 26.25 -10.98
C VAL A 234 -9.85 26.30 -10.60
N VAL A 235 -8.97 26.30 -11.60
CA VAL A 235 -7.55 26.59 -11.40
C VAL A 235 -7.45 28.07 -11.06
N GLU A 236 -7.12 28.41 -9.81
CA GLU A 236 -6.77 29.80 -9.48
C GLU A 236 -5.59 30.22 -10.38
N PRO A 237 -5.75 31.26 -11.23
CA PRO A 237 -4.62 31.87 -11.90
C PRO A 237 -3.80 32.56 -10.82
N THR A 238 -2.52 32.19 -10.73
CA THR A 238 -1.53 32.91 -9.92
C THR A 238 -1.57 34.40 -10.22
N GLY A 239 -2.03 35.22 -9.28
CA GLY A 239 -1.69 36.65 -9.20
C GLY A 239 -2.64 37.66 -9.86
N ILE A 240 -3.95 37.41 -9.91
CA ILE A 240 -4.93 38.50 -10.17
C ILE A 240 -5.78 38.68 -8.92
N ASP A 241 -5.77 39.90 -8.38
CA ASP A 241 -6.70 40.36 -7.35
C ASP A 241 -8.13 40.20 -7.86
N LEU A 242 -8.77 39.09 -7.51
CA LEU A 242 -10.21 38.96 -7.56
C LEU A 242 -10.73 39.38 -6.19
N ASP A 243 -11.17 40.64 -6.11
CA ASP A 243 -12.20 41.05 -5.15
C ASP A 243 -13.47 40.27 -5.51
N ASP A 244 -13.69 39.09 -4.93
CA ASP A 244 -15.01 38.44 -5.02
C ASP A 244 -15.20 37.40 -3.91
N ASP A 245 -16.23 37.65 -3.09
CA ASP A 245 -16.77 36.78 -2.03
C ASP A 245 -17.22 35.39 -2.56
N ASP A 246 -17.27 35.18 -3.88
CA ASP A 246 -17.75 33.96 -4.54
C ASP A 246 -16.65 32.93 -4.88
N ALA A 247 -15.35 33.24 -4.72
CA ALA A 247 -14.27 32.30 -5.08
C ALA A 247 -14.16 31.09 -4.13
N TRP A 248 -14.69 31.20 -2.90
CA TRP A 248 -14.46 30.22 -1.83
C TRP A 248 -15.43 29.02 -1.81
N THR A 249 -16.48 29.04 -2.62
CA THR A 249 -17.49 27.96 -2.75
C THR A 249 -17.38 27.20 -4.08
N SER A 250 -16.22 27.26 -4.73
CA SER A 250 -15.98 26.56 -6.01
C SER A 250 -16.08 25.03 -5.81
N PRO A 251 -17.02 24.33 -6.48
CA PRO A 251 -17.28 22.89 -6.30
C PRO A 251 -16.05 21.98 -6.47
N GLY A 252 -15.04 22.39 -7.23
CA GLY A 252 -13.84 21.59 -7.42
C GLY A 252 -12.75 21.75 -6.36
N ARG A 253 -12.84 22.73 -5.45
CA ARG A 253 -12.00 22.77 -4.24
C ARG A 253 -12.44 21.70 -3.25
N ASP A 254 -13.75 21.54 -3.08
CA ASP A 254 -14.36 20.49 -2.25
C ASP A 254 -13.95 19.09 -2.72
N LEU A 255 -13.88 18.87 -4.02
CA LEU A 255 -13.50 17.59 -4.62
C LEU A 255 -12.03 17.21 -4.37
N ALA A 256 -11.12 18.18 -4.50
CA ALA A 256 -9.70 17.96 -4.22
C ALA A 256 -9.46 17.68 -2.74
N ASP A 257 -10.12 18.43 -1.86
CA ASP A 257 -10.07 18.24 -0.42
C ASP A 257 -10.65 16.88 -0.01
N GLU A 258 -11.79 16.48 -0.59
CA GLU A 258 -12.39 15.16 -0.37
C GLU A 258 -11.45 14.02 -0.77
N LEU A 259 -10.79 14.14 -1.93
CA LEU A 259 -9.85 13.14 -2.42
C LEU A 259 -8.61 13.04 -1.52
N VAL A 260 -8.06 14.18 -1.07
CA VAL A 260 -6.94 14.20 -0.11
C VAL A 260 -7.36 13.57 1.21
N ASP A 261 -8.49 13.98 1.77
CA ASP A 261 -8.98 13.46 3.04
C ASP A 261 -9.27 11.96 2.95
N ARG A 262 -9.77 11.49 1.80
CA ARG A 262 -9.98 10.06 1.55
C ARG A 262 -8.66 9.30 1.52
N LEU A 263 -7.66 9.79 0.80
CA LEU A 263 -6.35 9.14 0.75
C LEU A 263 -5.66 9.13 2.13
N ILE A 264 -5.70 10.25 2.86
CA ILE A 264 -5.15 10.33 4.23
C ILE A 264 -5.82 9.30 5.13
N ARG A 265 -7.16 9.20 5.10
CA ARG A 265 -7.91 8.20 5.86
C ARG A 265 -7.48 6.78 5.48
N LEU A 266 -7.40 6.46 4.19
CA LEU A 266 -6.95 5.13 3.72
C LEU A 266 -5.53 4.78 4.24
N LEU A 267 -4.60 5.74 4.24
CA LEU A 267 -3.24 5.54 4.74
C LEU A 267 -3.23 5.29 6.27
N THR A 268 -3.98 6.07 7.04
CA THR A 268 -4.08 5.87 8.49
C THR A 268 -4.81 4.58 8.85
N ASP A 269 -5.93 4.27 8.19
CA ASP A 269 -6.74 3.07 8.46
C ASP A 269 -5.99 1.79 8.11
N ALA A 270 -5.15 1.84 7.06
CA ALA A 270 -4.29 0.75 6.67
C ALA A 270 -3.14 0.50 7.65
N SER A 271 -2.78 1.50 8.46
CA SER A 271 -1.72 1.43 9.46
C SER A 271 -2.21 0.99 10.84
N GLU A 272 -3.53 0.85 11.02
CA GLU A 272 -4.11 0.31 12.25
C GLU A 272 -3.83 -1.21 12.38
N PRO A 273 -3.89 -1.79 13.59
CA PRO A 273 -3.68 -3.23 13.80
C PRO A 273 -4.62 -4.15 13.01
N ASP A 274 -5.80 -3.66 12.61
CA ASP A 274 -6.76 -4.39 11.76
C ASP A 274 -6.78 -3.87 10.31
N GLY A 275 -5.70 -3.20 9.93
CA GLY A 275 -5.41 -2.60 8.63
C GLY A 275 -5.14 -3.57 7.50
N THR A 276 -4.91 -2.99 6.32
CA THR A 276 -4.43 -3.69 5.11
C THR A 276 -2.92 -3.62 4.95
N GLY A 277 -2.25 -2.77 5.73
CA GLY A 277 -0.80 -2.71 5.86
C GLY A 277 -0.35 -3.16 7.24
N TYR A 278 0.98 -3.17 7.42
CA TYR A 278 1.63 -3.44 8.69
C TYR A 278 2.65 -2.35 8.98
N VAL A 279 2.41 -1.56 10.02
CA VAL A 279 3.35 -0.54 10.51
C VAL A 279 3.88 -1.02 11.86
N TRP A 280 5.19 -1.09 11.99
CA TRP A 280 5.84 -1.54 13.21
C TRP A 280 6.97 -0.60 13.61
N ILE A 281 7.33 -0.68 14.89
CA ILE A 281 8.42 0.09 15.46
C ILE A 281 9.65 -0.81 15.46
N SER A 282 10.77 -0.30 14.95
CA SER A 282 12.05 -1.01 15.00
C SER A 282 13.17 -0.07 15.43
N GLU A 283 14.30 -0.67 15.80
CA GLU A 283 15.55 0.03 16.10
C GLU A 283 16.59 -0.35 15.05
N ARG A 284 16.96 0.61 14.18
CA ARG A 284 17.93 0.36 13.09
C ARG A 284 19.38 0.33 13.58
N ALA A 285 19.66 1.11 14.61
CA ALA A 285 20.93 1.21 15.31
C ALA A 285 20.63 1.62 16.76
N PRO A 286 21.54 1.39 17.72
CA PRO A 286 21.31 1.75 19.12
C PRO A 286 20.84 3.21 19.30
N GLY A 287 19.63 3.39 19.82
CA GLY A 287 18.96 4.67 20.02
C GLY A 287 18.15 5.20 18.83
N GLN A 288 18.29 4.62 17.64
CA GLN A 288 17.64 5.06 16.40
C GLN A 288 16.31 4.32 16.19
N VAL A 289 15.27 4.81 16.86
CA VAL A 289 13.91 4.25 16.76
C VAL A 289 13.18 4.84 15.56
N VAL A 290 12.65 3.99 14.70
CA VAL A 290 11.95 4.35 13.46
C VAL A 290 10.66 3.56 13.32
N ALA A 291 9.69 4.12 12.59
CA ALA A 291 8.49 3.43 12.20
C ALA A 291 8.69 2.91 10.77
N GLU A 292 8.60 1.59 10.60
CA GLU A 292 8.69 0.91 9.30
C GLU A 292 7.27 0.58 8.81
N ALA A 293 7.07 0.48 7.50
CA ALA A 293 5.76 0.21 6.92
C ALA A 293 5.83 -0.76 5.74
N LEU A 294 5.10 -1.86 5.85
CA LEU A 294 4.73 -2.74 4.75
C LEU A 294 3.34 -2.31 4.27
N LEU A 295 3.30 -1.53 3.20
CA LEU A 295 2.06 -0.96 2.66
C LEU A 295 2.01 -1.07 1.14
N PRO A 296 1.44 -2.15 0.59
CA PRO A 296 1.36 -2.34 -0.86
C PRO A 296 0.45 -1.29 -1.51
N ALA A 297 1.01 -0.42 -2.35
CA ALA A 297 0.26 0.68 -2.97
C ALA A 297 -0.92 0.22 -3.85
N SER A 298 -0.85 -0.97 -4.45
CA SER A 298 -1.89 -1.44 -5.38
C SER A 298 -3.28 -1.54 -4.76
N GLY A 299 -3.38 -1.94 -3.48
CA GLY A 299 -4.68 -2.06 -2.81
C GLY A 299 -5.30 -0.70 -2.53
N LEU A 300 -4.54 0.20 -1.91
CA LEU A 300 -5.01 1.55 -1.57
C LEU A 300 -5.38 2.39 -2.79
N VAL A 301 -4.59 2.28 -3.87
CA VAL A 301 -4.88 2.98 -5.12
C VAL A 301 -6.15 2.44 -5.75
N ALA A 302 -6.38 1.11 -5.73
CA ALA A 302 -7.62 0.52 -6.22
C ALA A 302 -8.83 1.00 -5.42
N ASP A 303 -8.76 0.98 -4.08
CA ASP A 303 -9.84 1.43 -3.20
C ASP A 303 -10.18 2.92 -3.42
N LEU A 304 -9.16 3.76 -3.66
CA LEU A 304 -9.35 5.17 -3.96
C LEU A 304 -10.03 5.39 -5.32
N LEU A 305 -9.64 4.61 -6.34
CA LEU A 305 -10.22 4.70 -7.68
C LEU A 305 -11.64 4.14 -7.74
N GLU A 306 -11.93 3.08 -7.00
CA GLU A 306 -13.28 2.54 -6.84
C GLU A 306 -14.18 3.58 -6.17
N TYR A 307 -13.72 4.19 -5.07
CA TYR A 307 -14.40 5.31 -4.44
C TYR A 307 -14.70 6.43 -5.45
N TRP A 308 -13.67 6.91 -6.14
CA TRP A 308 -13.80 7.98 -7.13
C TRP A 308 -14.85 7.65 -8.21
N SER A 309 -14.80 6.43 -8.76
CA SER A 309 -15.73 6.00 -9.82
C SER A 309 -17.17 5.88 -9.32
N SER A 310 -17.36 5.45 -8.06
CA SER A 310 -18.69 5.33 -7.46
C SER A 310 -19.36 6.66 -7.13
N VAL A 311 -18.58 7.69 -6.75
CA VAL A 311 -19.11 9.00 -6.36
C VAL A 311 -19.27 9.92 -7.58
N HIS A 312 -18.31 9.90 -8.50
CA HIS A 312 -18.28 10.85 -9.63
C HIS A 312 -18.66 10.24 -10.98
N GLY A 313 -19.11 8.99 -10.98
CA GLY A 313 -19.43 8.22 -12.18
C GLY A 313 -18.20 7.64 -12.87
N ASP A 314 -18.44 6.78 -13.86
CA ASP A 314 -17.37 6.22 -14.69
C ASP A 314 -16.61 7.37 -15.36
N VAL A 315 -15.36 7.56 -14.94
CA VAL A 315 -14.41 8.39 -15.65
C VAL A 315 -14.33 7.79 -17.04
N THR A 316 -14.86 8.51 -18.03
CA THR A 316 -15.04 8.06 -19.41
C THR A 316 -13.84 7.23 -19.82
N GLU A 317 -14.06 5.90 -19.89
CA GLU A 317 -12.97 4.98 -20.12
C GLU A 317 -12.38 5.29 -21.49
N PRO A 318 -11.07 5.54 -21.61
CA PRO A 318 -10.48 5.73 -22.92
C PRO A 318 -10.67 4.43 -23.71
N ARG A 319 -11.57 4.47 -24.69
CA ARG A 319 -11.71 3.39 -25.67
C ARG A 319 -10.43 3.32 -26.50
N GLY A 320 -9.57 2.34 -26.24
CA GLY A 320 -8.36 2.05 -27.02
C GLY A 320 -7.07 2.04 -26.20
N THR A 321 -5.95 1.83 -26.89
CA THR A 321 -4.60 1.87 -26.29
C THR A 321 -4.36 3.22 -25.64
N LEU A 322 -3.92 3.25 -24.38
CA LEU A 322 -3.38 4.45 -23.72
C LEU A 322 -1.90 4.60 -24.08
N PRO A 323 -1.50 5.43 -25.06
CA PRO A 323 -0.08 5.71 -25.28
C PRO A 323 0.40 6.58 -24.13
N LEU A 324 1.25 6.02 -23.27
CA LEU A 324 1.90 6.79 -22.23
C LEU A 324 3.05 7.58 -22.85
N ARG A 325 3.02 8.91 -22.75
CA ARG A 325 4.16 9.75 -23.10
C ARG A 325 5.03 9.91 -21.86
N LEU A 326 6.20 9.30 -21.92
CA LEU A 326 7.25 9.41 -20.91
C LEU A 326 8.30 10.44 -21.33
N PRO A 327 9.01 11.07 -20.37
CA PRO A 327 10.15 11.92 -20.70
C PRO A 327 11.21 11.12 -21.46
N SER A 328 12.02 11.79 -22.28
CA SER A 328 13.13 11.10 -22.95
C SER A 328 14.18 10.62 -21.94
N PRO A 329 14.97 9.57 -22.23
CA PRO A 329 16.06 9.13 -21.35
C PRO A 329 17.02 10.26 -20.94
N THR A 330 17.34 11.17 -21.87
CA THR A 330 18.22 12.33 -21.61
C THR A 330 17.56 13.36 -20.71
N GLU A 331 16.30 13.70 -20.96
CA GLU A 331 15.51 14.59 -20.10
C GLU A 331 15.40 14.01 -18.69
N PHE A 332 15.05 12.73 -18.59
CA PHE A 332 14.94 12.00 -17.33
C PHE A 332 16.27 12.00 -16.56
N ALA A 333 17.40 11.71 -17.21
CA ALA A 333 18.71 11.69 -16.56
C ALA A 333 19.10 13.04 -15.96
N GLY A 334 18.66 14.15 -16.57
CA GLY A 334 18.92 15.52 -16.11
C GLY A 334 18.08 15.98 -14.92
N LEU A 335 17.06 15.22 -14.51
CA LEU A 335 16.19 15.58 -13.39
C LEU A 335 16.84 15.30 -12.02
N PRO A 336 16.44 16.02 -10.96
CA PRO A 336 16.82 15.69 -9.59
C PRO A 336 16.46 14.24 -9.23
N GLN A 337 17.27 13.60 -8.39
CA GLN A 337 17.10 12.18 -8.05
C GLN A 337 15.68 11.87 -7.54
N GLN A 338 15.11 12.67 -6.64
CA GLN A 338 13.75 12.45 -6.13
C GLN A 338 12.69 12.52 -7.24
N ALA A 339 12.83 13.45 -8.20
CA ALA A 339 11.93 13.55 -9.34
C ALA A 339 12.02 12.31 -10.24
N ARG A 340 13.24 11.81 -10.50
CA ARG A 340 13.45 10.55 -11.24
C ARG A 340 12.76 9.37 -10.55
N ARG A 341 12.89 9.26 -9.22
CA ARG A 341 12.21 8.24 -8.41
C ARG A 341 10.68 8.36 -8.48
N ALA A 342 10.15 9.57 -8.29
CA ALA A 342 8.70 9.81 -8.36
C ALA A 342 8.12 9.47 -9.73
N ILE A 343 8.84 9.73 -10.82
CA ILE A 343 8.41 9.34 -12.18
C ILE A 343 8.31 7.82 -12.30
N VAL A 344 9.36 7.07 -11.97
CA VAL A 344 9.34 5.59 -12.13
C VAL A 344 8.30 4.93 -11.22
N LEU A 345 8.07 5.47 -10.02
CA LEU A 345 7.01 5.03 -9.11
C LEU A 345 5.62 5.37 -9.66
N GLY A 346 5.43 6.58 -10.18
CA GLY A 346 4.21 7.03 -10.80
C GLY A 346 3.81 6.14 -11.99
N VAL A 347 4.77 5.83 -12.86
CA VAL A 347 4.54 4.94 -14.02
C VAL A 347 4.28 3.49 -13.58
N LEU A 348 4.93 3.01 -12.51
CA LEU A 348 4.56 1.73 -11.91
C LEU A 348 3.10 1.72 -11.43
N GLY A 349 2.60 2.83 -10.89
CA GLY A 349 1.18 3.03 -10.58
C GLY A 349 0.28 2.86 -11.81
N VAL A 350 0.67 3.47 -12.94
CA VAL A 350 -0.02 3.30 -14.23
C VAL A 350 0.02 1.84 -14.69
N ALA A 351 1.18 1.17 -14.61
CA ALA A 351 1.31 -0.23 -15.02
C ALA A 351 0.42 -1.15 -14.16
N ARG A 352 0.33 -0.92 -12.84
CA ARG A 352 -0.56 -1.69 -11.96
C ARG A 352 -2.04 -1.48 -12.30
N TRP A 353 -2.42 -0.24 -12.63
CA TRP A 353 -3.77 0.10 -13.09
C TRP A 353 -4.10 -0.49 -14.46
N LEU A 354 -3.13 -0.50 -15.39
CA LEU A 354 -3.27 -1.16 -16.70
C LEU A 354 -3.41 -2.67 -16.53
N ARG A 355 -2.67 -3.29 -15.58
CA ARG A 355 -2.76 -4.74 -15.33
C ARG A 355 -4.17 -5.17 -14.95
N SER A 356 -4.89 -4.43 -14.11
CA SER A 356 -6.29 -4.80 -13.77
C SER A 356 -7.23 -4.76 -14.98
N ARG A 357 -6.77 -4.22 -16.12
CA ARG A 357 -7.48 -4.20 -17.42
C ARG A 357 -6.80 -5.06 -18.49
N ALA A 358 -5.64 -5.65 -18.24
CA ALA A 358 -4.88 -6.40 -19.23
C ALA A 358 -5.64 -7.68 -19.63
N GLY A 359 -5.67 -7.97 -20.93
CA GLY A 359 -6.43 -9.11 -21.48
C GLY A 359 -7.88 -8.78 -21.85
N SER A 360 -8.34 -7.55 -21.61
CA SER A 360 -9.54 -7.05 -22.30
C SER A 360 -9.26 -6.87 -23.80
N PRO A 361 -10.29 -6.88 -24.67
CA PRO A 361 -10.14 -6.54 -26.08
C PRO A 361 -9.48 -5.17 -26.32
N GLU A 362 -9.53 -4.28 -25.34
CA GLU A 362 -9.15 -2.88 -25.43
C GLU A 362 -7.67 -2.61 -25.07
N LEU A 363 -7.00 -3.54 -24.36
CA LEU A 363 -5.60 -3.42 -23.98
C LEU A 363 -4.77 -4.66 -24.37
N PRO A 364 -4.17 -4.68 -25.57
CA PRO A 364 -3.33 -5.79 -26.00
C PRO A 364 -2.14 -6.01 -25.07
N LEU A 365 -1.82 -7.29 -24.79
CA LEU A 365 -0.68 -7.69 -23.97
C LEU A 365 0.65 -7.06 -24.43
N SER A 366 0.87 -6.93 -25.74
CA SER A 366 2.07 -6.30 -26.31
C SER A 366 2.24 -4.84 -25.89
N HIS A 367 1.14 -4.09 -25.79
CA HIS A 367 1.17 -2.70 -25.34
C HIS A 367 1.54 -2.61 -23.85
N PHE A 368 0.98 -3.48 -23.03
CA PHE A 368 1.32 -3.57 -21.62
C PHE A 368 2.81 -3.87 -21.41
N LEU A 369 3.36 -4.86 -22.15
CA LEU A 369 4.78 -5.20 -22.08
C LEU A 369 5.68 -4.04 -22.53
N ALA A 370 5.29 -3.32 -23.60
CA ALA A 370 6.02 -2.14 -24.06
C ALA A 370 6.09 -1.02 -23.01
N VAL A 371 5.03 -0.83 -22.22
CA VAL A 371 5.06 0.10 -21.07
C VAL A 371 6.09 -0.36 -20.04
N LEU A 372 6.15 -1.66 -19.71
CA LEU A 372 7.15 -2.17 -18.75
C LEU A 372 8.58 -1.96 -19.26
N ASP A 373 8.85 -2.22 -20.54
CA ASP A 373 10.16 -2.00 -21.17
C ASP A 373 10.57 -0.52 -21.18
N ALA A 374 9.61 0.37 -21.43
CA ALA A 374 9.85 1.81 -21.41
C ALA A 374 10.27 2.30 -20.02
N VAL A 375 9.66 1.77 -18.94
CA VAL A 375 10.09 2.10 -17.57
C VAL A 375 11.50 1.60 -17.29
N ASP A 376 11.82 0.35 -17.66
CA ASP A 376 13.16 -0.20 -17.41
C ASP A 376 14.25 0.55 -18.19
N THR A 377 13.91 1.03 -19.39
CA THR A 377 14.78 1.91 -20.20
C THR A 377 15.05 3.23 -19.47
N LEU A 378 14.02 3.87 -18.88
CA LEU A 378 14.21 5.09 -18.10
C LEU A 378 15.10 4.86 -16.87
N ILE A 379 14.84 3.77 -16.13
CA ILE A 379 15.65 3.42 -14.95
C ILE A 379 17.11 3.29 -15.35
N SER A 380 17.38 2.54 -16.42
CA SER A 380 18.74 2.32 -16.94
C SER A 380 19.45 3.59 -17.39
N ALA A 381 18.70 4.60 -17.82
CA ALA A 381 19.26 5.87 -18.30
C ALA A 381 19.58 6.87 -17.18
N GLY A 382 18.89 6.81 -16.04
CA GLY A 382 18.93 7.90 -15.05
C GLY A 382 19.06 7.50 -13.58
N LEU A 383 18.96 6.21 -13.23
CA LEU A 383 19.11 5.75 -11.85
C LEU A 383 20.19 4.66 -11.75
N PRO A 384 21.16 4.78 -10.82
CA PRO A 384 22.15 3.73 -10.61
C PRO A 384 21.49 2.46 -10.06
N ASP A 385 22.12 1.31 -10.26
CA ASP A 385 21.59 0.02 -9.79
C ASP A 385 21.48 -0.05 -8.25
N THR A 386 22.24 0.77 -7.52
CA THR A 386 22.15 0.91 -6.07
C THR A 386 21.03 1.84 -5.62
N ASP A 387 20.29 2.50 -6.53
CA ASP A 387 19.15 3.32 -6.13
C ASP A 387 17.99 2.41 -5.68
N PRO A 388 17.45 2.60 -4.46
CA PRO A 388 16.42 1.74 -3.92
C PRO A 388 15.11 1.78 -4.73
N ALA A 389 14.77 2.90 -5.39
CA ALA A 389 13.57 2.96 -6.22
C ALA A 389 13.78 2.22 -7.54
N ALA A 390 14.98 2.29 -8.13
CA ALA A 390 15.33 1.50 -9.31
C ALA A 390 15.20 0.00 -9.03
N ALA A 391 15.79 -0.47 -7.93
CA ALA A 391 15.74 -1.87 -7.53
C ALA A 391 14.30 -2.37 -7.30
N VAL A 392 13.52 -1.65 -6.49
CA VAL A 392 12.13 -2.01 -6.18
C VAL A 392 11.28 -1.97 -7.44
N VAL A 393 11.33 -0.90 -8.23
CA VAL A 393 10.51 -0.79 -9.45
C VAL A 393 10.85 -1.91 -10.42
N ARG A 394 12.13 -2.22 -10.68
CA ARG A 394 12.52 -3.34 -11.55
C ARG A 394 12.02 -4.68 -11.06
N ALA A 395 12.12 -4.96 -9.75
CA ALA A 395 11.57 -6.18 -9.18
C ALA A 395 10.04 -6.24 -9.37
N ARG A 396 9.34 -5.12 -9.18
CA ARG A 396 7.88 -5.04 -9.42
C ARG A 396 7.51 -5.17 -10.91
N LEU A 397 8.30 -4.63 -11.83
CA LEU A 397 8.10 -4.83 -13.27
C LEU A 397 8.28 -6.30 -13.65
N ALA A 398 9.28 -6.98 -13.08
CA ALA A 398 9.49 -8.42 -13.29
C ALA A 398 8.32 -9.25 -12.75
N VAL A 399 7.80 -8.92 -11.55
CA VAL A 399 6.57 -9.52 -11.00
C VAL A 399 5.42 -9.35 -12.00
N LEU A 400 5.14 -8.12 -12.44
CA LEU A 400 4.05 -7.83 -13.36
C LEU A 400 4.18 -8.59 -14.69
N ARG A 401 5.40 -8.72 -15.22
CA ARG A 401 5.70 -9.46 -16.45
C ARG A 401 5.41 -10.95 -16.29
N VAL A 402 5.87 -11.57 -15.20
CA VAL A 402 5.58 -12.98 -14.90
C VAL A 402 4.08 -13.18 -14.71
N THR A 403 3.40 -12.30 -13.96
CA THR A 403 1.95 -12.39 -13.72
C THR A 403 1.16 -12.50 -15.03
N VAL A 404 1.45 -11.65 -16.03
CA VAL A 404 0.66 -11.62 -17.27
C VAL A 404 1.04 -12.72 -18.27
N LEU A 405 2.28 -13.20 -18.26
CA LEU A 405 2.75 -14.21 -19.22
C LEU A 405 2.41 -15.63 -18.80
N ARG A 406 2.34 -15.93 -17.49
CA ARG A 406 2.34 -17.30 -16.95
C ARG A 406 1.09 -18.15 -17.21
N HIS A 407 0.04 -17.55 -17.74
CA HIS A 407 -1.26 -18.20 -17.94
C HIS A 407 -1.40 -18.90 -19.29
N ASP A 408 -0.60 -18.52 -20.29
CA ASP A 408 -0.59 -19.10 -21.64
C ASP A 408 0.76 -19.77 -21.91
N ARG A 409 0.74 -21.09 -22.10
CA ARG A 409 1.93 -21.92 -22.36
C ARG A 409 2.67 -21.55 -23.65
N ALA A 410 2.06 -20.76 -24.54
CA ALA A 410 2.74 -20.24 -25.72
C ALA A 410 3.82 -19.19 -25.38
N ASN A 411 3.79 -18.60 -24.19
CA ASN A 411 4.78 -17.61 -23.76
C ASN A 411 6.00 -18.28 -23.12
N SER A 412 7.21 -17.83 -23.49
CA SER A 412 8.44 -18.23 -22.77
C SER A 412 8.54 -17.49 -21.44
N LEU A 413 8.75 -18.24 -20.36
CA LEU A 413 8.90 -17.70 -19.00
C LEU A 413 10.33 -17.69 -18.48
N ALA A 414 11.29 -18.33 -19.18
CA ALA A 414 12.65 -18.51 -18.67
C ALA A 414 13.35 -17.16 -18.36
N GLU A 415 13.33 -16.23 -19.31
CA GLU A 415 13.90 -14.88 -19.11
C GLU A 415 13.11 -14.06 -18.07
N PRO A 416 11.76 -13.90 -18.15
CA PRO A 416 11.00 -13.19 -17.13
C PRO A 416 11.19 -13.72 -15.71
N LEU A 417 11.22 -15.04 -15.53
CA LEU A 417 11.42 -15.67 -14.23
C LEU A 417 12.85 -15.46 -13.71
N GLY A 418 13.85 -15.65 -14.57
CA GLY A 418 15.25 -15.36 -14.23
C GLY A 418 15.45 -13.90 -13.81
N ALA A 419 14.82 -12.96 -14.51
CA ALA A 419 14.81 -11.56 -14.14
C ALA A 419 14.14 -11.33 -12.78
N LEU A 420 12.98 -11.95 -12.52
CA LEU A 420 12.31 -11.84 -11.21
C LEU A 420 13.20 -12.31 -10.07
N ILE A 421 13.85 -13.47 -10.22
CA ILE A 421 14.74 -14.03 -9.20
C ILE A 421 15.92 -13.07 -8.99
N ALA A 422 16.64 -12.70 -10.06
CA ALA A 422 17.81 -11.83 -9.97
C ALA A 422 17.50 -10.46 -9.35
N ARG A 423 16.36 -9.85 -9.70
CA ARG A 423 15.96 -8.55 -9.13
C ARG A 423 15.52 -8.67 -7.67
N THR A 424 14.96 -9.81 -7.27
CA THR A 424 14.59 -10.07 -5.86
C THR A 424 15.85 -10.24 -5.00
N GLU A 425 16.83 -11.01 -5.46
CA GLU A 425 18.14 -11.15 -4.78
C GLU A 425 18.89 -9.82 -4.68
N HIS A 426 18.79 -8.99 -5.73
CA HIS A 426 19.39 -7.66 -5.70
C HIS A 426 18.78 -6.78 -4.61
N CYS A 427 17.44 -6.81 -4.45
CA CYS A 427 16.78 -6.10 -3.35
C CYS A 427 17.21 -6.61 -1.97
N LEU A 428 17.40 -7.94 -1.81
CA LEU A 428 17.93 -8.52 -0.57
C LEU A 428 19.35 -8.06 -0.29
N THR A 429 20.22 -8.02 -1.31
CA THR A 429 21.59 -7.52 -1.19
C THR A 429 21.60 -6.07 -0.72
N LEU A 430 20.81 -5.20 -1.37
CA LEU A 430 20.69 -3.79 -0.96
C LEU A 430 20.10 -3.61 0.44
N LEU A 431 19.23 -4.51 0.88
CA LEU A 431 18.73 -4.51 2.26
C LEU A 431 19.86 -4.84 3.25
N THR A 432 20.64 -5.89 2.98
CA THR A 432 21.79 -6.28 3.80
C THR A 432 22.83 -5.16 3.90
N ASP A 433 23.03 -4.40 2.81
CA ASP A 433 23.91 -3.24 2.76
C ASP A 433 23.32 -1.97 3.45
N GLY A 434 22.10 -2.03 3.98
CA GLY A 434 21.39 -0.88 4.58
C GLY A 434 20.88 0.16 3.57
N ILE A 435 20.97 -0.11 2.28
CA ILE A 435 20.60 0.78 1.18
C ILE A 435 19.10 0.73 0.89
N LEU A 436 18.44 -0.41 1.04
CA LEU A 436 16.98 -0.56 0.90
C LEU A 436 16.30 -0.58 2.27
N ASP A 437 15.11 0.03 2.39
CA ASP A 437 14.32 -0.03 3.62
C ASP A 437 13.59 -1.38 3.77
N ARG A 438 13.34 -1.79 5.02
CA ARG A 438 12.73 -3.09 5.37
C ARG A 438 11.33 -3.25 4.78
N GLY A 439 10.50 -2.21 4.85
CA GLY A 439 9.15 -2.22 4.31
C GLY A 439 9.09 -2.49 2.80
N ALA A 440 10.00 -1.87 2.04
CA ALA A 440 10.11 -2.06 0.59
C ALA A 440 10.58 -3.47 0.23
N ALA A 441 11.58 -3.97 0.95
CA ALA A 441 12.09 -5.32 0.76
C ALA A 441 11.02 -6.37 1.05
N ALA A 442 10.29 -6.24 2.16
CA ALA A 442 9.17 -7.12 2.51
C ALA A 442 8.07 -7.13 1.43
N ASP A 443 7.75 -5.97 0.87
CA ASP A 443 6.77 -5.82 -0.22
C ASP A 443 7.21 -6.51 -1.52
N VAL A 444 8.49 -6.41 -1.87
CA VAL A 444 9.09 -7.12 -3.02
C VAL A 444 9.09 -8.63 -2.79
N LEU A 445 9.56 -9.10 -1.63
CA LEU A 445 9.62 -10.52 -1.31
C LEU A 445 8.24 -11.17 -1.32
N SER A 446 7.27 -10.55 -0.64
CA SER A 446 5.90 -11.08 -0.60
C SER A 446 5.32 -11.29 -2.00
N ALA A 447 5.56 -10.34 -2.90
CA ALA A 447 5.05 -10.44 -4.26
C ALA A 447 5.85 -11.39 -5.16
N ALA A 448 7.17 -11.45 -5.00
CA ALA A 448 8.00 -12.44 -5.68
C ALA A 448 7.58 -13.86 -5.27
N CYS A 449 7.39 -14.12 -3.98
CA CYS A 449 6.91 -15.40 -3.46
C CYS A 449 5.57 -15.83 -4.08
N VAL A 450 4.63 -14.90 -4.25
CA VAL A 450 3.33 -15.19 -4.89
C VAL A 450 3.52 -15.69 -6.32
N GLU A 451 4.32 -14.98 -7.12
CA GLU A 451 4.51 -15.34 -8.54
C GLU A 451 5.41 -16.57 -8.72
N LEU A 452 6.47 -16.71 -7.92
CA LEU A 452 7.33 -17.90 -7.93
C LEU A 452 6.53 -19.15 -7.53
N ASN A 453 5.71 -19.07 -6.49
CA ASN A 453 4.85 -20.18 -6.09
C ASN A 453 3.82 -20.53 -7.18
N ALA A 454 3.28 -19.52 -7.85
CA ALA A 454 2.39 -19.73 -8.98
C ALA A 454 3.09 -20.47 -10.12
N VAL A 455 4.28 -20.01 -10.55
CA VAL A 455 5.05 -20.63 -11.63
C VAL A 455 5.47 -22.05 -11.29
N ARG A 456 5.88 -22.29 -10.04
CA ARG A 456 6.23 -23.62 -9.50
C ARG A 456 5.14 -24.66 -9.79
N TRP A 457 3.89 -24.30 -9.52
CA TRP A 457 2.74 -25.20 -9.61
C TRP A 457 2.09 -25.30 -11.00
N THR A 458 2.44 -24.41 -11.93
CA THR A 458 1.74 -24.36 -13.21
C THR A 458 2.67 -24.62 -14.39
N ASN A 459 3.88 -24.08 -14.36
CA ASN A 459 4.79 -24.11 -15.51
C ASN A 459 6.00 -25.02 -15.29
N ALA A 460 6.55 -25.03 -14.06
CA ALA A 460 7.77 -25.78 -13.76
C ALA A 460 7.57 -27.31 -13.69
N GLU A 461 6.32 -27.80 -13.66
CA GLU A 461 6.02 -29.24 -13.74
C GLU A 461 6.38 -29.85 -15.10
N ASP A 462 6.46 -29.03 -16.15
CA ASP A 462 6.90 -29.46 -17.48
C ASP A 462 8.43 -29.45 -17.57
N ALA A 463 9.04 -30.64 -17.63
CA ALA A 463 10.49 -30.82 -17.77
C ALA A 463 11.07 -30.18 -19.05
N GLY A 464 10.25 -29.92 -20.07
CA GLY A 464 10.64 -29.25 -21.31
C GLY A 464 10.61 -27.72 -21.25
N SER A 465 10.11 -27.13 -20.16
CA SER A 465 9.87 -25.68 -20.05
C SER A 465 11.15 -24.82 -19.96
N GLY A 466 12.29 -25.42 -19.64
CA GLY A 466 13.56 -24.70 -19.39
C GLY A 466 13.54 -23.84 -18.12
N LEU A 467 12.56 -24.03 -17.24
CA LEU A 467 12.45 -23.37 -15.95
C LEU A 467 13.17 -24.16 -14.85
N PRO A 468 13.56 -23.51 -13.73
CA PRO A 468 14.05 -24.22 -12.55
C PRO A 468 13.05 -25.28 -12.09
N ALA A 469 13.55 -26.39 -11.55
CA ALA A 469 12.69 -27.49 -11.12
C ALA A 469 11.76 -27.05 -9.96
N PRO A 470 10.58 -27.66 -9.79
CA PRO A 470 9.65 -27.27 -8.73
C PRO A 470 10.27 -27.27 -7.33
N ALA A 471 11.18 -28.21 -7.05
CA ALA A 471 11.90 -28.30 -5.77
C ALA A 471 12.86 -27.12 -5.55
N GLU A 472 13.55 -26.65 -6.61
CA GLU A 472 14.45 -25.49 -6.54
C GLU A 472 13.66 -24.20 -6.28
N LEU A 473 12.51 -24.05 -6.93
CA LEU A 473 11.60 -22.93 -6.67
C LEU A 473 10.99 -23.00 -5.28
N ASP A 474 10.73 -24.20 -4.75
CA ASP A 474 10.24 -24.36 -3.37
C ASP A 474 11.27 -23.86 -2.35
N GLU A 475 12.51 -24.34 -2.45
CA GLU A 475 13.60 -23.92 -1.56
C GLU A 475 13.80 -22.40 -1.60
N LEU A 476 13.76 -21.84 -2.81
CA LEU A 476 13.86 -20.40 -3.02
C LEU A 476 12.72 -19.63 -2.32
N VAL A 477 11.47 -20.05 -2.49
CA VAL A 477 10.32 -19.41 -1.87
C VAL A 477 10.35 -19.54 -0.34
N ARG A 478 10.80 -20.68 0.20
CA ARG A 478 11.01 -20.85 1.66
C ARG A 478 12.05 -19.87 2.20
N ARG A 479 13.19 -19.73 1.52
CA ARG A 479 14.22 -18.75 1.90
C ARG A 479 13.69 -17.32 1.88
N TYR A 480 12.89 -16.96 0.87
CA TYR A 480 12.29 -15.62 0.81
C TYR A 480 11.24 -15.39 1.90
N TRP A 481 10.45 -16.40 2.28
CA TRP A 481 9.54 -16.28 3.42
C TRP A 481 10.28 -16.19 4.76
N ALA A 482 11.38 -16.92 4.92
CA ALA A 482 12.25 -16.77 6.09
C ALA A 482 12.80 -15.34 6.18
N GLY A 483 13.37 -14.82 5.08
CA GLY A 483 13.83 -13.42 5.02
C GLY A 483 12.70 -12.41 5.25
N PHE A 484 11.48 -12.67 4.78
CA PHE A 484 10.32 -11.84 5.08
C PHE A 484 10.00 -11.82 6.58
N GLY A 485 10.03 -12.97 7.26
CA GLY A 485 9.88 -13.06 8.71
C GLY A 485 10.96 -12.28 9.46
N GLU A 486 12.23 -12.45 9.07
CA GLU A 486 13.37 -11.73 9.66
C GLU A 486 13.25 -10.20 9.50
N ILE A 487 12.85 -9.72 8.32
CA ILE A 487 12.66 -8.29 8.04
C ILE A 487 11.59 -7.68 8.94
N LEU A 488 10.51 -8.42 9.18
CA LEU A 488 9.40 -7.99 10.03
C LEU A 488 9.64 -8.25 11.52
N GLU A 489 10.76 -8.88 11.88
CA GLU A 489 11.06 -9.33 13.24
C GLU A 489 9.99 -10.28 13.80
N LEU A 490 9.49 -11.18 12.94
CA LEU A 490 8.45 -12.16 13.26
C LEU A 490 8.96 -13.59 13.11
N ASP A 491 8.65 -14.43 14.11
CA ASP A 491 8.77 -15.88 13.96
C ASP A 491 7.49 -16.44 13.34
N LEU A 492 7.51 -16.63 12.01
CA LEU A 492 6.36 -17.11 11.25
C LEU A 492 5.85 -18.49 11.71
N ALA A 493 6.67 -19.30 12.38
CA ALA A 493 6.29 -20.63 12.85
C ALA A 493 5.51 -20.61 14.16
N SER A 494 5.65 -19.56 14.98
CA SER A 494 5.00 -19.44 16.29
C SER A 494 3.89 -18.38 16.33
N LEU A 495 3.48 -17.83 15.19
CA LEU A 495 2.40 -16.85 15.14
C LEU A 495 1.06 -17.48 15.56
N ASP A 496 0.52 -16.96 16.66
CA ASP A 496 -0.79 -17.30 17.20
C ASP A 496 -1.51 -16.05 17.74
N GLY A 497 -2.85 -16.04 17.60
CA GLY A 497 -3.72 -15.12 18.31
C GLY A 497 -3.40 -13.62 18.13
N ASP A 498 -3.28 -12.91 19.25
CA ASP A 498 -3.17 -11.45 19.31
C ASP A 498 -1.79 -10.92 18.88
N ASP A 499 -0.74 -11.73 18.95
CA ASP A 499 0.62 -11.37 18.50
C ASP A 499 0.71 -11.24 16.98
N SER A 500 -0.29 -11.77 16.27
CA SER A 500 -0.44 -11.63 14.81
C SER A 500 -1.29 -10.44 14.36
N ARG A 501 -1.77 -9.61 15.31
CA ARG A 501 -2.49 -8.36 14.99
C ARG A 501 -1.60 -7.45 14.15
N GLY A 502 -2.10 -6.98 13.01
CA GLY A 502 -1.36 -6.16 12.03
C GLY A 502 -0.81 -6.94 10.84
N VAL A 503 -0.25 -8.15 11.05
CA VAL A 503 0.39 -8.90 9.95
C VAL A 503 -0.50 -9.96 9.32
N GLY A 504 -1.59 -10.37 10.00
CA GLY A 504 -2.49 -11.43 9.51
C GLY A 504 -3.04 -11.21 8.10
N HIS A 505 -3.16 -9.96 7.65
CA HIS A 505 -3.48 -9.63 6.26
C HIS A 505 -2.44 -10.19 5.27
N HIS A 506 -1.15 -9.99 5.57
CA HIS A 506 -0.02 -10.35 4.71
C HIS A 506 0.32 -11.85 4.76
N LEU A 507 0.01 -12.52 5.88
CA LEU A 507 0.22 -13.97 6.02
C LEU A 507 -0.70 -14.82 5.13
N HIS A 508 -1.74 -14.23 4.52
CA HIS A 508 -2.57 -14.93 3.52
C HIS A 508 -1.72 -15.60 2.45
N ASN A 509 -0.70 -14.91 1.93
CA ASN A 509 0.16 -15.43 0.87
C ASN A 509 1.10 -16.55 1.36
N TYR A 510 1.59 -16.44 2.60
CA TYR A 510 2.41 -17.49 3.22
C TYR A 510 1.59 -18.76 3.51
N ALA A 511 0.40 -18.60 4.11
CA ALA A 511 -0.52 -19.72 4.32
C ALA A 511 -0.97 -20.34 2.98
N ALA A 512 -1.17 -19.55 1.93
CA ALA A 512 -1.45 -20.05 0.58
C ALA A 512 -0.27 -20.81 -0.03
N PHE A 513 0.97 -20.38 0.23
CA PHE A 513 2.18 -21.10 -0.16
C PHE A 513 2.25 -22.47 0.53
N LEU A 514 2.11 -22.51 1.85
CA LEU A 514 2.05 -23.77 2.61
C LEU A 514 0.93 -24.69 2.12
N GLY A 515 -0.27 -24.12 1.94
CA GLY A 515 -1.46 -24.82 1.44
C GLY A 515 -1.37 -25.28 0.00
N SER A 516 -0.31 -24.90 -0.72
CA SER A 516 -0.04 -25.40 -2.06
C SER A 516 0.80 -26.68 -2.06
N HIS A 517 1.51 -27.05 -0.98
CA HIS A 517 2.31 -28.29 -0.93
C HIS A 517 1.46 -29.54 -0.85
N GLN A 518 0.98 -30.00 -2.01
CA GLN A 518 -0.02 -31.06 -2.07
C GLN A 518 0.43 -32.39 -1.46
N GLU A 519 1.73 -32.63 -1.38
CA GLU A 519 2.33 -33.88 -0.89
C GLU A 519 2.82 -33.79 0.57
N ASN A 520 2.82 -32.59 1.17
CA ASN A 520 3.29 -32.39 2.54
C ASN A 520 2.12 -32.11 3.50
N VAL A 521 1.66 -33.16 4.18
CA VAL A 521 0.58 -33.08 5.18
C VAL A 521 0.88 -32.08 6.29
N GLY A 522 2.15 -31.93 6.68
CA GLY A 522 2.58 -30.96 7.69
C GLY A 522 2.34 -29.53 7.25
N ASP A 523 2.80 -29.16 6.05
CA ASP A 523 2.58 -27.82 5.47
C ASP A 523 1.09 -27.54 5.26
N LEU A 524 0.31 -28.53 4.78
CA LEU A 524 -1.13 -28.37 4.59
C LEU A 524 -1.86 -28.11 5.92
N THR A 525 -1.50 -28.86 6.97
CA THR A 525 -2.07 -28.71 8.31
C THR A 525 -1.71 -27.35 8.90
N GLU A 526 -0.46 -26.92 8.73
CA GLU A 526 0.02 -25.61 9.18
C GLU A 526 -0.66 -24.45 8.43
N ALA A 527 -0.89 -24.61 7.12
CA ALA A 527 -1.68 -23.65 6.35
C ALA A 527 -3.09 -23.50 6.91
N VAL A 528 -3.79 -24.61 7.19
CA VAL A 528 -5.13 -24.60 7.77
C VAL A 528 -5.12 -23.98 9.17
N ARG A 529 -4.10 -24.27 9.99
CA ARG A 529 -3.91 -23.63 11.30
C ARG A 529 -3.84 -22.12 11.13
N LEU A 530 -2.90 -21.60 10.34
CA LEU A 530 -2.71 -20.16 10.10
C LEU A 530 -3.96 -19.48 9.54
N PHE A 531 -4.67 -20.12 8.59
CA PHE A 531 -5.93 -19.59 8.08
C PHE A 531 -6.96 -19.45 9.19
N ARG A 532 -7.11 -20.46 10.05
CA ARG A 532 -8.12 -20.50 11.11
C ARG A 532 -7.80 -19.56 12.27
N THR A 533 -6.53 -19.52 12.70
CA THR A 533 -6.13 -18.80 13.92
C THR A 533 -5.77 -17.34 13.66
N THR A 534 -5.28 -17.01 12.46
CA THR A 534 -4.69 -15.69 12.18
C THR A 534 -5.32 -15.00 10.98
N VAL A 535 -5.32 -15.62 9.80
CA VAL A 535 -5.67 -14.92 8.56
C VAL A 535 -7.17 -14.63 8.47
N ILE A 536 -8.04 -15.64 8.63
CA ILE A 536 -9.50 -15.46 8.57
C ILE A 536 -9.99 -14.50 9.67
N PRO A 537 -9.59 -14.63 10.96
CA PRO A 537 -9.99 -13.68 11.99
C PRO A 537 -9.58 -12.24 11.67
N SER A 538 -8.37 -12.03 11.15
CA SER A 538 -7.90 -10.69 10.73
C SER A 538 -8.75 -10.12 9.58
N ARG A 539 -9.06 -10.96 8.59
CA ARG A 539 -9.91 -10.56 7.44
C ARG A 539 -11.36 -10.32 7.84
N GLN A 540 -11.88 -11.03 8.85
CA GLN A 540 -13.19 -10.79 9.44
C GLN A 540 -13.25 -9.48 10.22
N ARG A 541 -12.18 -9.09 10.95
CA ARG A 541 -12.09 -7.77 11.60
C ARG A 541 -12.09 -6.66 10.56
N LEU A 542 -11.28 -6.81 9.50
CA LEU A 542 -11.29 -5.86 8.37
C LEU A 542 -12.69 -5.75 7.74
N HIS A 543 -13.34 -6.88 7.42
CA HIS A 543 -14.68 -6.89 6.84
C HIS A 543 -15.72 -6.21 7.75
N ARG A 544 -15.68 -6.46 9.07
CA ARG A 544 -16.58 -5.79 10.02
C ARG A 544 -16.36 -4.28 10.06
N ARG A 545 -15.13 -3.81 9.88
CA ARG A 545 -14.77 -2.39 9.89
C ARG A 545 -15.14 -1.69 8.58
N THR A 546 -14.86 -2.32 7.43
CA THR A 546 -14.97 -1.65 6.11
C THR A 546 -16.21 -2.06 5.31
N GLY A 547 -16.86 -3.17 5.68
CA GLY A 547 -17.93 -3.78 4.90
C GLY A 547 -17.46 -4.54 3.64
N ALA A 548 -16.18 -4.45 3.27
CA ALA A 548 -15.65 -5.08 2.06
C ALA A 548 -15.47 -6.60 2.25
N PHE A 549 -16.21 -7.42 1.50
CA PHE A 549 -16.15 -8.88 1.64
C PHE A 549 -15.09 -9.54 0.74
N GLY A 550 -14.80 -8.96 -0.43
CA GLY A 550 -13.82 -9.50 -1.40
C GLY A 550 -12.54 -10.11 -0.80
N PRO A 551 -11.78 -9.41 0.06
CA PRO A 551 -10.56 -9.96 0.65
C PRO A 551 -10.78 -11.14 1.61
N LEU A 552 -11.91 -11.14 2.33
CA LEU A 552 -12.31 -12.25 3.20
C LEU A 552 -12.77 -13.45 2.36
N GLY A 553 -13.58 -13.21 1.33
CA GLY A 553 -14.00 -14.24 0.37
C GLY A 553 -12.80 -14.92 -0.30
N ARG A 554 -11.79 -14.14 -0.70
CA ARG A 554 -10.51 -14.66 -1.21
C ARG A 554 -9.78 -15.54 -0.21
N THR A 555 -9.78 -15.15 1.05
CA THR A 555 -9.17 -15.97 2.09
C THR A 555 -9.88 -17.31 2.23
N TYR A 556 -11.22 -17.33 2.22
CA TYR A 556 -11.99 -18.56 2.30
C TYR A 556 -11.68 -19.53 1.15
N TYR A 557 -11.80 -19.11 -0.11
CA TYR A 557 -11.60 -20.05 -1.22
C TYR A 557 -10.15 -20.49 -1.41
N VAL A 558 -9.16 -19.68 -1.00
CA VAL A 558 -7.76 -20.09 -1.01
C VAL A 558 -7.50 -21.12 0.10
N ALA A 559 -8.03 -20.90 1.30
CA ALA A 559 -7.89 -21.80 2.43
C ALA A 559 -8.51 -23.18 2.15
N THR A 560 -9.64 -23.20 1.41
CA THR A 560 -10.29 -24.45 0.99
C THR A 560 -9.37 -25.36 0.18
N GLY A 561 -8.42 -24.82 -0.59
CA GLY A 561 -7.48 -25.64 -1.36
C GLY A 561 -6.70 -26.63 -0.48
N ALA A 562 -6.25 -26.17 0.70
CA ALA A 562 -5.53 -27.00 1.65
C ALA A 562 -6.43 -28.08 2.28
N THR A 563 -7.65 -27.73 2.68
CA THR A 563 -8.60 -28.69 3.26
C THR A 563 -9.06 -29.74 2.25
N THR A 564 -9.25 -29.36 0.98
CA THR A 564 -9.59 -30.31 -0.09
C THR A 564 -8.47 -31.34 -0.26
N LYS A 565 -7.20 -30.90 -0.26
CA LYS A 565 -6.07 -31.83 -0.42
C LYS A 565 -5.87 -32.73 0.80
N LEU A 566 -6.03 -32.20 2.02
CA LEU A 566 -6.01 -33.01 3.24
C LEU A 566 -7.10 -34.08 3.23
N ALA A 567 -8.31 -33.72 2.79
CA ALA A 567 -9.42 -34.65 2.66
C ALA A 567 -9.14 -35.76 1.63
N GLU A 568 -8.61 -35.40 0.44
CA GLU A 568 -8.21 -36.38 -0.58
C GLU A 568 -7.11 -37.32 -0.08
N THR A 569 -6.12 -36.80 0.64
CA THR A 569 -5.02 -37.59 1.21
C THR A 569 -5.52 -38.56 2.27
N ALA A 570 -6.35 -38.07 3.21
CA ALA A 570 -6.97 -38.92 4.22
C ALA A 570 -7.86 -40.01 3.59
N LEU A 571 -8.61 -39.69 2.53
CA LEU A 571 -9.43 -40.65 1.80
C LEU A 571 -8.58 -41.72 1.11
N ALA A 572 -7.49 -41.33 0.44
CA ALA A 572 -6.57 -42.25 -0.21
C ALA A 572 -5.89 -43.23 0.77
N GLU A 573 -5.73 -42.81 2.03
CA GLU A 573 -5.20 -43.62 3.13
C GLU A 573 -6.29 -44.42 3.88
N GLY A 574 -7.56 -44.32 3.47
CA GLY A 574 -8.68 -45.01 4.11
C GLY A 574 -9.18 -44.39 5.42
N ARG A 575 -8.76 -43.16 5.75
CA ARG A 575 -9.18 -42.40 6.94
C ARG A 575 -10.46 -41.59 6.66
N THR A 576 -11.57 -42.27 6.42
CA THR A 576 -12.83 -41.64 5.95
C THR A 576 -13.40 -40.57 6.88
N GLU A 577 -13.37 -40.77 8.20
CA GLU A 577 -13.89 -39.79 9.17
C GLU A 577 -13.10 -38.48 9.12
N GLU A 578 -11.78 -38.58 9.06
CA GLU A 578 -10.90 -37.42 8.94
C GLU A 578 -11.06 -36.72 7.58
N ALA A 579 -11.20 -37.50 6.50
CA ALA A 579 -11.49 -36.95 5.18
C ALA A 579 -12.80 -36.15 5.17
N SER A 580 -13.84 -36.68 5.81
CA SER A 580 -15.13 -36.00 5.97
C SER A 580 -15.00 -34.71 6.80
N GLY A 581 -14.21 -34.74 7.89
CA GLY A 581 -13.95 -33.57 8.72
C GLY A 581 -13.26 -32.44 7.95
N TRP A 582 -12.24 -32.76 7.14
CA TRP A 582 -11.56 -31.79 6.29
C TRP A 582 -12.46 -31.26 5.16
N ALA A 583 -13.22 -32.14 4.51
CA ALA A 583 -14.17 -31.74 3.47
C ALA A 583 -15.29 -30.84 4.01
N ALA A 584 -15.78 -31.12 5.22
CA ALA A 584 -16.77 -30.29 5.91
C ALA A 584 -16.27 -28.87 6.18
N LEU A 585 -15.02 -28.73 6.66
CA LEU A 585 -14.42 -27.42 6.88
C LEU A 585 -14.25 -26.65 5.55
N GLY A 586 -13.76 -27.32 4.50
CA GLY A 586 -13.63 -26.73 3.17
C GLY A 586 -14.97 -26.27 2.59
N PHE A 587 -16.02 -27.09 2.77
CA PHE A 587 -17.39 -26.78 2.37
C PHE A 587 -17.98 -25.60 3.13
N GLU A 588 -17.73 -25.50 4.44
CA GLU A 588 -18.16 -24.36 5.25
C GLU A 588 -17.61 -23.04 4.70
N TRP A 589 -16.30 -22.99 4.41
CA TRP A 589 -15.66 -21.79 3.87
C TRP A 589 -16.17 -21.41 2.48
N ILE A 590 -16.30 -22.37 1.56
CA ILE A 590 -16.84 -22.09 0.22
C ILE A 590 -18.30 -21.66 0.30
N SER A 591 -19.11 -22.27 1.16
CA SER A 591 -20.51 -21.89 1.31
C SER A 591 -20.67 -20.43 1.72
N ARG A 592 -19.83 -19.93 2.65
CA ARG A 592 -19.81 -18.50 3.02
C ARG A 592 -19.53 -17.58 1.83
N VAL A 593 -18.69 -18.00 0.88
CA VAL A 593 -18.43 -17.24 -0.35
C VAL A 593 -19.64 -17.31 -1.29
N LEU A 594 -20.15 -18.53 -1.54
CA LEU A 594 -21.30 -18.79 -2.42
C LEU A 594 -22.62 -18.18 -1.95
N GLU A 595 -22.70 -17.74 -0.70
CA GLU A 595 -23.89 -17.11 -0.10
C GLU A 595 -23.83 -15.58 -0.09
N HIS A 596 -22.66 -15.00 -0.34
CA HIS A 596 -22.48 -13.56 -0.27
C HIS A 596 -22.84 -12.88 -1.60
N ARG A 597 -23.61 -11.79 -1.57
CA ARG A 597 -24.08 -11.07 -2.79
C ARG A 597 -22.98 -10.60 -3.76
N GLU A 598 -21.79 -10.27 -3.25
CA GLU A 598 -20.66 -9.85 -4.11
C GLU A 598 -20.17 -10.98 -5.02
N PHE A 599 -20.50 -12.22 -4.66
CA PHE A 599 -20.08 -13.41 -5.36
C PHE A 599 -20.79 -13.61 -6.70
N ASP A 600 -22.06 -13.22 -6.82
CA ASP A 600 -22.80 -13.32 -8.08
C ASP A 600 -22.09 -12.53 -9.20
N ARG A 601 -21.54 -11.35 -8.86
CA ARG A 601 -20.73 -10.54 -9.80
C ARG A 601 -19.42 -11.21 -10.19
N LEU A 602 -18.79 -11.94 -9.27
CA LEU A 602 -17.57 -12.70 -9.56
C LEU A 602 -17.86 -13.84 -10.54
N GLN A 603 -19.02 -14.50 -10.44
CA GLN A 603 -19.40 -15.58 -11.36
C GLN A 603 -19.60 -15.08 -12.79
N ASP A 604 -20.14 -13.87 -12.96
CA ASP A 604 -20.34 -13.23 -14.26
C ASP A 604 -19.02 -12.72 -14.86
N GLY A 605 -18.00 -12.55 -14.03
CA GLY A 605 -16.65 -12.18 -14.45
C GLY A 605 -15.92 -13.28 -15.22
N SER A 606 -14.87 -12.87 -15.94
CA SER A 606 -13.97 -13.77 -16.66
C SER A 606 -12.48 -13.52 -16.36
N GLY A 607 -12.19 -12.78 -15.29
CA GLY A 607 -10.83 -12.51 -14.83
C GLY A 607 -10.27 -13.63 -13.93
N ASP A 608 -8.97 -13.57 -13.67
CA ASP A 608 -8.23 -14.59 -12.92
C ASP A 608 -8.81 -14.91 -11.54
N GLN A 609 -9.34 -13.91 -10.83
CA GLN A 609 -9.95 -14.13 -9.52
C GLN A 609 -11.21 -15.00 -9.61
N ALA A 610 -12.06 -14.76 -10.61
CA ALA A 610 -13.28 -15.54 -10.84
C ALA A 610 -12.93 -16.99 -11.19
N GLY A 611 -11.97 -17.17 -12.09
CA GLY A 611 -11.49 -18.48 -12.51
C GLY A 611 -10.84 -19.29 -11.39
N LEU A 612 -9.93 -18.68 -10.63
CA LEU A 612 -9.25 -19.34 -9.51
C LEU A 612 -10.24 -19.70 -8.40
N PHE A 613 -11.15 -18.79 -8.04
CA PHE A 613 -12.25 -19.10 -7.13
C PHE A 613 -13.02 -20.32 -7.65
N ALA A 614 -13.41 -20.30 -8.93
CA ALA A 614 -14.32 -21.30 -9.47
C ALA A 614 -13.68 -22.69 -9.46
N LEU A 615 -12.40 -22.78 -9.80
CA LEU A 615 -11.65 -24.02 -9.75
C LEU A 615 -11.57 -24.62 -8.33
N ARG A 616 -11.31 -23.77 -7.32
CA ARG A 616 -11.26 -24.20 -5.91
C ARG A 616 -12.63 -24.58 -5.37
N ALA A 617 -13.66 -23.79 -5.69
CA ALA A 617 -15.02 -24.07 -5.26
C ALA A 617 -15.57 -25.36 -5.89
N ALA A 618 -15.30 -25.60 -7.18
CA ALA A 618 -15.75 -26.82 -7.85
C ALA A 618 -15.12 -28.07 -7.22
N ALA A 619 -13.80 -28.08 -6.98
CA ALA A 619 -13.13 -29.20 -6.32
C ALA A 619 -13.68 -29.48 -4.92
N ALA A 620 -13.93 -28.42 -4.14
CA ALA A 620 -14.48 -28.56 -2.79
C ALA A 620 -15.94 -29.05 -2.77
N LEU A 621 -16.79 -28.55 -3.69
CA LEU A 621 -18.18 -28.99 -3.82
C LEU A 621 -18.26 -30.46 -4.26
N VAL A 622 -17.43 -30.86 -5.24
CA VAL A 622 -17.33 -32.25 -5.70
C VAL A 622 -16.97 -33.16 -4.52
N LEU A 623 -15.91 -32.85 -3.78
CA LEU A 623 -15.46 -33.69 -2.68
C LEU A 623 -16.47 -33.75 -1.52
N ALA A 624 -17.13 -32.62 -1.21
CA ALA A 624 -18.17 -32.58 -0.18
C ALA A 624 -19.41 -33.41 -0.56
N LEU A 625 -19.78 -33.42 -1.85
CA LEU A 625 -20.84 -34.28 -2.39
C LEU A 625 -20.42 -35.76 -2.40
N GLU A 626 -19.19 -36.10 -2.78
CA GLU A 626 -18.70 -37.48 -2.76
C GLU A 626 -18.68 -38.09 -1.35
N LEU A 627 -18.39 -37.28 -0.33
CA LEU A 627 -18.26 -37.70 1.06
C LEU A 627 -19.54 -37.48 1.90
N ASP A 628 -20.67 -37.16 1.26
CA ASP A 628 -21.95 -36.92 1.93
C ASP A 628 -21.87 -35.94 3.11
N VAL A 629 -21.08 -34.86 2.95
CA VAL A 629 -20.92 -33.83 3.99
C VAL A 629 -22.29 -33.22 4.33
N PRO A 630 -22.64 -33.07 5.63
CA PRO A 630 -23.91 -32.49 6.05
C PRO A 630 -24.18 -31.13 5.41
N GLY A 631 -25.38 -30.95 4.85
CA GLY A 631 -25.80 -29.72 4.18
C GLY A 631 -25.55 -29.71 2.67
N THR A 632 -24.95 -30.75 2.09
CA THR A 632 -24.85 -30.91 0.64
C THR A 632 -26.11 -31.56 0.04
N GLY A 633 -26.48 -31.16 -1.18
CA GLY A 633 -27.67 -31.70 -1.87
C GLY A 633 -27.90 -31.13 -3.27
N PRO A 634 -29.15 -31.14 -3.77
CA PRO A 634 -29.49 -30.65 -5.12
C PRO A 634 -29.12 -29.19 -5.37
N ARG A 635 -29.16 -28.34 -4.32
CA ARG A 635 -28.76 -26.92 -4.41
C ARG A 635 -27.27 -26.79 -4.74
N GLU A 636 -26.43 -27.61 -4.12
CA GLU A 636 -24.98 -27.62 -4.30
C GLU A 636 -24.58 -28.19 -5.67
N LEU A 637 -25.32 -29.17 -6.19
CA LEU A 637 -25.18 -29.61 -7.59
C LEU A 637 -25.46 -28.46 -8.58
N GLY A 638 -26.52 -27.68 -8.34
CA GLY A 638 -26.81 -26.49 -9.16
C GLY A 638 -25.75 -25.39 -9.03
N ARG A 639 -25.15 -25.22 -7.84
CA ARG A 639 -24.01 -24.31 -7.63
C ARG A 639 -22.76 -24.80 -8.38
N LEU A 640 -22.47 -26.09 -8.34
CA LEU A 640 -21.35 -26.72 -9.05
C LEU A 640 -21.44 -26.45 -10.56
N GLN A 641 -22.62 -26.62 -11.17
CA GLN A 641 -22.83 -26.31 -12.60
C GLN A 641 -22.51 -24.85 -12.94
N ARG A 642 -22.98 -23.89 -12.13
CA ARG A 642 -22.68 -22.46 -12.35
C ARG A 642 -21.19 -22.17 -12.25
N VAL A 643 -20.53 -22.77 -11.27
CA VAL A 643 -19.08 -22.61 -11.06
C VAL A 643 -18.30 -23.18 -12.25
N LEU A 644 -18.67 -24.36 -12.76
CA LEU A 644 -18.05 -24.95 -13.96
C LEU A 644 -18.20 -24.01 -15.17
N ALA A 645 -19.38 -23.42 -15.39
CA ALA A 645 -19.58 -22.47 -16.47
C ALA A 645 -18.69 -21.21 -16.37
N THR A 646 -18.34 -20.77 -15.15
CA THR A 646 -17.37 -19.68 -14.94
C THR A 646 -15.95 -20.11 -15.34
N ILE A 647 -15.55 -21.36 -15.05
CA ILE A 647 -14.26 -21.92 -15.50
C ILE A 647 -14.17 -21.90 -17.02
N ASP A 648 -15.24 -22.31 -17.71
CA ASP A 648 -15.30 -22.35 -19.18
C ASP A 648 -15.07 -20.97 -19.80
N ARG A 649 -15.77 -19.95 -19.28
CA ARG A 649 -15.62 -18.56 -19.73
C ARG A 649 -14.19 -18.05 -19.51
N TRP A 650 -13.62 -18.32 -18.35
CA TRP A 650 -12.26 -17.89 -18.03
C TRP A 650 -11.20 -18.55 -18.93
N GLN A 651 -11.30 -19.86 -19.15
CA GLN A 651 -10.37 -20.61 -19.98
C GLN A 651 -10.39 -20.09 -21.43
N ALA A 652 -11.59 -19.85 -21.98
CA ALA A 652 -11.76 -19.31 -23.32
C ALA A 652 -11.13 -17.91 -23.47
N ASN A 653 -11.33 -17.03 -22.49
CA ASN A 653 -10.81 -15.66 -22.53
C ASN A 653 -9.28 -15.61 -22.37
N THR A 654 -8.73 -16.40 -21.46
CA THR A 654 -7.29 -16.39 -21.13
C THR A 654 -6.43 -16.90 -22.29
N THR A 655 -6.93 -17.88 -23.04
CA THR A 655 -6.17 -18.56 -24.11
C THR A 655 -6.59 -18.15 -25.52
N ARG A 656 -7.41 -17.10 -25.66
CA ARG A 656 -8.00 -16.65 -26.94
C ARG A 656 -8.69 -17.81 -27.69
N GLY A 657 -9.40 -18.65 -26.95
CA GLY A 657 -10.14 -19.80 -27.47
C GLY A 657 -9.33 -21.10 -27.62
N ARG A 658 -8.04 -21.13 -27.29
CA ARG A 658 -7.21 -22.35 -27.30
C ARG A 658 -7.10 -22.95 -25.90
N ALA A 659 -8.21 -23.52 -25.45
CA ALA A 659 -8.38 -24.05 -24.10
C ALA A 659 -7.23 -24.98 -23.65
N GLU A 660 -6.68 -25.76 -24.58
CA GLU A 660 -5.56 -26.69 -24.39
C GLU A 660 -4.24 -26.02 -23.99
N ASN A 661 -4.05 -24.74 -24.33
CA ASN A 661 -2.87 -23.96 -23.95
C ASN A 661 -2.95 -23.45 -22.51
N TYR A 662 -4.10 -23.60 -21.87
CA TYR A 662 -4.29 -23.12 -20.51
C TYR A 662 -3.46 -23.94 -19.53
N VAL A 663 -2.70 -23.25 -18.68
CA VAL A 663 -1.70 -23.89 -17.83
C VAL A 663 -2.28 -24.91 -16.84
N ARG A 664 -3.56 -24.78 -16.47
CA ARG A 664 -4.29 -25.71 -15.59
C ARG A 664 -5.33 -26.56 -16.31
N HIS A 665 -5.18 -26.79 -17.62
CA HIS A 665 -6.17 -27.54 -18.40
C HIS A 665 -6.48 -28.93 -17.82
N GLN A 666 -5.46 -29.67 -17.35
CA GLN A 666 -5.65 -31.00 -16.74
C GLN A 666 -6.45 -30.95 -15.42
N GLU A 667 -6.21 -29.95 -14.57
CA GLU A 667 -6.97 -29.75 -13.32
C GLU A 667 -8.46 -29.52 -13.63
N VAL A 668 -8.75 -28.70 -14.66
CA VAL A 668 -10.11 -28.44 -15.13
C VAL A 668 -10.80 -29.72 -15.64
N GLU A 669 -10.13 -30.51 -16.47
CA GLU A 669 -10.69 -31.76 -17.00
C GLU A 669 -10.97 -32.79 -15.90
N LEU A 670 -10.08 -32.90 -14.90
CA LEU A 670 -10.27 -33.79 -13.76
C LEU A 670 -11.52 -33.41 -12.95
N VAL A 671 -11.68 -32.12 -12.64
CA VAL A 671 -12.85 -31.62 -11.89
C VAL A 671 -14.13 -31.82 -12.69
N ARG A 672 -14.12 -31.57 -14.01
CA ARG A 672 -15.27 -31.83 -14.89
C ARG A 672 -15.66 -33.30 -14.91
N LYS A 673 -14.69 -34.20 -15.03
CA LYS A 673 -14.93 -35.64 -15.04
C LYS A 673 -15.63 -36.09 -13.76
N ARG A 674 -15.09 -35.73 -12.59
CA ARG A 674 -15.69 -36.07 -11.29
C ARG A 674 -17.09 -35.46 -11.12
N ALA A 675 -17.28 -34.22 -11.54
CA ALA A 675 -18.59 -33.57 -11.49
C ALA A 675 -19.62 -34.28 -12.37
N ALA A 676 -19.24 -34.73 -13.57
CA ALA A 676 -20.13 -35.48 -14.45
C ALA A 676 -20.52 -36.85 -13.87
N GLU A 677 -19.57 -37.56 -13.25
CA GLU A 677 -19.81 -38.83 -12.56
C GLU A 677 -20.79 -38.65 -11.38
N LEU A 678 -20.64 -37.58 -10.60
CA LEU A 678 -21.58 -37.22 -9.53
C LEU A 678 -22.98 -36.88 -10.04
N MET A 679 -23.08 -36.10 -11.12
CA MET A 679 -24.37 -35.72 -11.72
C MET A 679 -25.09 -36.89 -12.40
N ALA A 680 -24.37 -37.95 -12.77
CA ALA A 680 -24.97 -39.16 -13.33
C ALA A 680 -25.47 -40.13 -12.25
N THR A 681 -24.93 -40.04 -11.03
CA THR A 681 -25.22 -40.97 -9.93
C THR A 681 -26.22 -40.42 -8.91
N ARG A 682 -26.44 -39.10 -8.88
CA ARG A 682 -27.42 -38.40 -8.03
C ARG A 682 -28.53 -37.80 -8.86
#